data_AF-A0A6P7QJ94-F1
#
_entry.id   AF-A0A6P7QJ94-F1
#
_cell.length_a   1.000
_cell.length_b   1.000
_cell.length_c   1.000
_cell.angle_alpha   90.00
_cell.angle_beta   90.00
_cell.angle_gamma   90.00
#
_symmetry.space_group_name_H-M   'P 1'
#
loop_
_entity.id
_entity.type
_entity.pdbx_description
1 polymer ?
#
loop_
_entity_poly.entity_id
_entity_poly.type
_entity_poly.pdbx_seq_one_letter_code
_entity_poly.pdbx_strand_id
1 'polypeptide(L)'
;MRRVGKRTLNGSVTQVCSETGELLYYPRSSPAVGFLNHRPDAELTLPAGGDASWTTKRMPETWLQPTPGPIPLASTPPPDVSDSKSQANYFSKLAKPPSICKIVGKTILDGLGLPTLQVEISCTIQNFPKYICSVAIPTHFEVVENALPEVLDAEESERAQAVSTAVQWINQSITEELWGLVPSNQAEVDHRLRTFFEHKVQEDKERKELEKSQEELVPAPPPVTLPPPPPPPPPPPSKKKGQKAGRRDTLLEKPVSPPEPPEPVLHGSMAIGAVSLAVAKASATLASDPLYLTLASLKHDQEQPSTFSMPLLMGSVLSCGKSSPGKLHLMKEVICIPSPGLTAKQSVELLLEIQKQVNRAMETLPPPKQETKKGHNGSKRAQPPITGKVSHLGCLTINYDAIEQPLLLLQVICSNLGLELGVNFHLAINCAGHELMDYSKGKYEVMVGTHKSAAEMVELYVDLINKYPSIIALIDPFRKEDAEQWDSLYAALASRCYIIAGAASGSVSKLLEYRNISTLKSHGLIIKHTNQTTMSDLVDITHLINGKKLLAVFGSTDSESSDDSLVDLAVGLGARFIKLGGLSRGERMTKYNRLLAIEEELIQRGVWGFSEEHNFSFFQEDATTTMAEETLGPLDSIFPTEVIEESAKT
;
A
#
# COMPACT_ATOMS: atom_id res chain seq x y z
N MET A 1 -25.14 -4.86 -58.36
CA MET A 1 -25.72 -6.11 -58.91
C MET A 1 -26.64 -6.72 -57.86
N ARG A 2 -27.83 -7.17 -58.29
CA ARG A 2 -28.94 -7.79 -57.51
C ARG A 2 -28.40 -8.93 -56.60
N ARG A 3 -28.93 -9.25 -55.41
CA ARG A 3 -30.28 -9.76 -55.07
C ARG A 3 -30.43 -9.79 -53.52
N VAL A 4 -31.57 -9.34 -52.97
CA VAL A 4 -32.69 -10.14 -52.38
C VAL A 4 -32.29 -10.85 -51.06
N GLY A 5 -33.00 -10.76 -49.92
CA GLY A 5 -34.33 -10.23 -49.64
C GLY A 5 -34.70 -10.35 -48.15
N LYS A 6 -35.77 -9.64 -47.79
CA LYS A 6 -36.45 -9.52 -46.48
C LYS A 6 -36.96 -10.85 -45.90
N ARG A 7 -37.06 -10.92 -44.55
CA ARG A 7 -38.29 -11.06 -43.71
C ARG A 7 -37.90 -11.52 -42.29
N THR A 8 -38.01 -10.71 -41.23
CA THR A 8 -39.16 -10.50 -40.30
C THR A 8 -39.89 -11.78 -39.85
N LEU A 9 -39.95 -12.01 -38.53
CA LEU A 9 -41.20 -12.26 -37.79
C LEU A 9 -41.00 -12.13 -36.25
N ASN A 10 -41.88 -11.33 -35.65
CA ASN A 10 -42.15 -11.16 -34.22
C ASN A 10 -42.82 -12.42 -33.62
N GLY A 11 -42.75 -12.59 -32.29
CA GLY A 11 -43.73 -13.41 -31.57
C GLY A 11 -43.41 -13.81 -30.13
N SER A 12 -43.80 -12.95 -29.19
CA SER A 12 -44.49 -13.25 -27.91
C SER A 12 -43.98 -14.32 -26.92
N VAL A 13 -43.57 -13.81 -25.75
CA VAL A 13 -43.87 -14.20 -24.35
C VAL A 13 -44.69 -15.47 -24.13
N THR A 14 -44.17 -16.36 -23.26
CA THR A 14 -44.99 -17.20 -22.39
C THR A 14 -44.27 -17.41 -21.05
N GLN A 15 -44.97 -17.09 -19.97
CA GLN A 15 -44.60 -17.26 -18.57
C GLN A 15 -44.96 -18.70 -18.16
N VAL A 16 -44.02 -19.44 -17.55
CA VAL A 16 -44.31 -20.70 -16.84
C VAL A 16 -43.58 -20.65 -15.50
N CYS A 17 -44.36 -20.64 -14.41
CA CYS A 17 -43.88 -20.98 -13.08
C CYS A 17 -43.81 -22.51 -12.95
N SER A 18 -42.76 -23.04 -12.35
CA SER A 18 -42.82 -24.31 -11.62
C SER A 18 -41.80 -24.29 -10.49
N GLU A 19 -42.33 -24.36 -9.26
CA GLU A 19 -41.62 -24.75 -8.05
C GLU A 19 -41.06 -26.17 -8.22
N THR A 20 -39.81 -26.38 -7.80
CA THR A 20 -39.35 -27.51 -6.96
C THR A 20 -37.85 -27.29 -6.73
N GLY A 21 -37.47 -27.19 -5.47
CA GLY A 21 -36.07 -27.13 -5.06
C GLY A 21 -35.41 -28.50 -5.10
N GLU A 22 -34.17 -28.54 -5.59
CA GLU A 22 -33.12 -29.43 -5.12
C GLU A 22 -31.78 -28.90 -5.67
N LEU A 23 -30.88 -28.53 -4.76
CA LEU A 23 -29.52 -28.06 -5.02
C LEU A 23 -28.62 -29.27 -5.27
N LEU A 24 -28.24 -29.51 -6.52
CA LEU A 24 -27.18 -30.45 -6.87
C LEU A 24 -25.82 -29.74 -6.93
N TYR A 25 -24.97 -30.10 -5.97
CA TYR A 25 -23.54 -29.78 -5.91
C TYR A 25 -22.79 -30.35 -7.14
N TYR A 26 -22.09 -29.49 -7.89
CA TYR A 26 -21.07 -29.91 -8.87
C TYR A 26 -19.68 -29.91 -8.21
N PRO A 27 -18.95 -31.03 -8.21
CA PRO A 27 -17.53 -31.03 -7.84
C PRO A 27 -16.65 -30.58 -9.02
N ARG A 28 -15.66 -29.76 -8.69
CA ARG A 28 -14.64 -29.19 -9.58
C ARG A 28 -13.84 -30.27 -10.30
N SER A 29 -13.70 -30.11 -11.61
CA SER A 29 -12.79 -30.85 -12.49
C SER A 29 -11.34 -30.34 -12.37
N SER A 30 -10.41 -31.20 -11.98
CA SER A 30 -8.97 -31.01 -12.19
C SER A 30 -8.55 -31.53 -13.58
N PRO A 31 -7.61 -30.88 -14.28
CA PRO A 31 -7.14 -31.36 -15.58
C PRO A 31 -6.15 -32.52 -15.42
N ALA A 32 -6.39 -33.58 -16.20
CA ALA A 32 -5.54 -34.75 -16.32
C ALA A 32 -4.26 -34.41 -17.12
N VAL A 33 -3.09 -34.76 -16.56
CA VAL A 33 -1.82 -34.84 -17.28
C VAL A 33 -1.55 -36.32 -17.55
N GLY A 34 -1.41 -36.66 -18.83
CA GLY A 34 -1.19 -38.02 -19.31
C GLY A 34 0.20 -38.56 -18.95
N PHE A 35 0.25 -39.79 -18.45
CA PHE A 35 1.49 -40.55 -18.29
C PHE A 35 1.64 -41.59 -19.40
N LEU A 36 2.75 -41.49 -20.12
CA LEU A 36 3.22 -42.48 -21.08
C LEU A 36 3.69 -43.75 -20.36
N ASN A 37 3.33 -44.90 -20.95
CA ASN A 37 3.88 -46.22 -20.66
C ASN A 37 5.40 -46.28 -20.87
N HIS A 38 6.11 -46.91 -19.93
CA HIS A 38 7.26 -47.78 -20.25
C HIS A 38 7.54 -48.76 -19.08
N ARG A 39 7.41 -50.06 -19.35
CA ARG A 39 8.12 -51.14 -18.63
C ARG A 39 9.58 -51.21 -19.11
N PRO A 40 10.50 -51.82 -18.34
CA PRO A 40 10.80 -53.24 -18.57
C PRO A 40 10.98 -54.09 -17.29
N ASP A 41 10.96 -55.40 -17.54
CA ASP A 41 11.02 -56.53 -16.61
C ASP A 41 12.40 -56.74 -15.95
N ALA A 42 12.39 -57.41 -14.77
CA ALA A 42 13.35 -58.47 -14.42
C ALA A 42 12.87 -59.26 -13.18
N GLU A 43 12.61 -60.56 -13.38
CA GLU A 43 12.36 -61.58 -12.36
C GLU A 43 13.63 -61.95 -11.57
N LEU A 44 13.48 -62.39 -10.31
CA LEU A 44 14.27 -63.47 -9.68
C LEU A 44 13.64 -63.92 -8.34
N THR A 45 12.97 -65.07 -8.39
CA THR A 45 12.83 -66.20 -7.42
C THR A 45 12.90 -66.03 -5.89
N LEU A 46 11.93 -66.69 -5.22
CA LEU A 46 11.69 -66.94 -3.77
C LEU A 46 12.74 -67.88 -3.11
N PRO A 47 12.76 -68.07 -1.76
CA PRO A 47 11.82 -69.00 -1.09
C PRO A 47 11.28 -68.56 0.29
N ALA A 48 10.26 -69.29 0.73
CA ALA A 48 9.46 -69.15 1.94
C ALA A 48 10.08 -69.75 3.22
N GLY A 49 9.55 -69.34 4.38
CA GLY A 49 9.47 -70.16 5.60
C GLY A 49 10.26 -69.66 6.81
N GLY A 50 9.59 -69.46 7.95
CA GLY A 50 10.24 -69.28 9.25
C GLY A 50 9.36 -68.64 10.32
N ASP A 51 8.50 -69.45 10.95
CA ASP A 51 7.84 -69.13 12.23
C ASP A 51 8.88 -68.95 13.36
N ALA A 52 8.73 -67.91 14.18
CA ALA A 52 9.42 -67.81 15.47
C ALA A 52 8.55 -67.11 16.52
N SER A 53 8.03 -67.93 17.43
CA SER A 53 7.33 -67.58 18.67
C SER A 53 8.25 -66.87 19.68
N TRP A 54 7.76 -65.80 20.32
CA TRP A 54 8.43 -65.17 21.47
C TRP A 54 7.78 -65.62 22.79
N THR A 55 8.53 -66.41 23.56
CA THR A 55 8.19 -66.85 24.91
C THR A 55 8.48 -65.77 25.96
N THR A 56 7.49 -65.52 26.81
CA THR A 56 7.55 -64.71 28.03
C THR A 56 8.46 -65.36 29.08
N LYS A 57 9.42 -64.61 29.64
CA LYS A 57 10.17 -64.99 30.85
C LYS A 57 9.92 -63.98 31.96
N ARG A 58 9.37 -64.49 33.06
CA ARG A 58 9.08 -63.82 34.34
C ARG A 58 10.10 -64.32 35.37
N MET A 59 10.67 -63.44 36.19
CA MET A 59 11.29 -63.73 37.52
C MET A 59 11.94 -62.46 38.13
N PRO A 60 12.17 -62.35 39.45
CA PRO A 60 11.20 -62.35 40.56
C PRO A 60 11.39 -61.15 41.53
N GLU A 61 10.43 -60.95 42.43
CA GLU A 61 10.45 -59.97 43.52
C GLU A 61 11.46 -60.34 44.63
N THR A 62 12.14 -59.34 45.22
CA THR A 62 12.20 -59.08 46.69
C THR A 62 13.14 -57.93 47.08
N TRP A 63 12.78 -57.31 48.22
CA TRP A 63 13.50 -56.37 49.11
C TRP A 63 13.11 -54.87 49.07
N LEU A 64 12.38 -54.50 50.14
CA LEU A 64 11.94 -53.18 50.59
C LEU A 64 13.05 -52.43 51.36
N GLN A 65 13.10 -51.09 51.23
CA GLN A 65 12.89 -50.07 52.31
C GLN A 65 13.17 -48.63 51.77
N PRO A 66 12.56 -47.56 52.34
CA PRO A 66 12.26 -46.31 51.63
C PRO A 66 13.15 -45.11 52.04
N THR A 67 13.30 -44.13 51.14
CA THR A 67 13.77 -42.76 51.44
C THR A 67 12.72 -41.73 50.99
N PRO A 68 12.48 -40.64 51.73
CA PRO A 68 11.42 -39.68 51.41
C PRO A 68 11.90 -38.62 50.40
N GLY A 69 11.17 -38.47 49.31
CA GLY A 69 11.34 -37.43 48.28
C GLY A 69 9.97 -37.04 47.68
N PRO A 70 9.86 -35.85 47.05
CA PRO A 70 8.78 -34.91 47.32
C PRO A 70 7.46 -35.15 46.55
N ILE A 71 6.40 -34.63 47.17
CA ILE A 71 5.01 -34.37 46.74
C ILE A 71 4.77 -34.51 45.21
N PRO A 72 3.83 -35.37 44.76
CA PRO A 72 3.51 -35.46 43.33
C PRO A 72 2.71 -34.24 42.88
N LEU A 73 3.15 -33.61 41.78
CA LEU A 73 2.27 -32.78 40.95
C LEU A 73 1.03 -33.60 40.60
N ALA A 74 -0.16 -33.01 40.79
CA ALA A 74 -1.42 -33.60 40.39
C ALA A 74 -1.39 -33.94 38.89
N SER A 75 -1.25 -35.22 38.56
CA SER A 75 -1.45 -35.73 37.22
C SER A 75 -2.95 -35.70 36.92
N THR A 76 -3.33 -34.94 35.90
CA THR A 76 -4.67 -35.03 35.33
C THR A 76 -4.89 -36.46 34.83
N PRO A 77 -6.06 -37.08 35.09
CA PRO A 77 -6.33 -38.44 34.63
C PRO A 77 -6.34 -38.50 33.09
N PRO A 78 -5.88 -39.60 32.48
CA PRO A 78 -5.94 -39.77 31.04
C PRO A 78 -7.40 -39.68 30.54
N PRO A 79 -7.65 -39.13 29.34
CA PRO A 79 -8.99 -38.97 28.81
C PRO A 79 -9.69 -40.31 28.61
N ASP A 80 -11.02 -40.29 28.69
CA ASP A 80 -11.87 -41.45 28.46
C ASP A 80 -11.57 -42.04 27.06
N VAL A 81 -11.26 -43.33 27.01
CA VAL A 81 -10.77 -44.03 25.80
C VAL A 81 -11.85 -44.08 24.71
N SER A 82 -13.10 -43.76 25.05
CA SER A 82 -14.27 -43.81 24.17
C SER A 82 -14.56 -42.53 23.38
N ASP A 83 -13.96 -41.38 23.72
CA ASP A 83 -14.22 -40.10 23.02
C ASP A 83 -12.98 -39.62 22.25
N SER A 84 -13.01 -39.77 20.92
CA SER A 84 -11.93 -39.38 20.01
C SER A 84 -11.65 -37.87 20.01
N LYS A 85 -12.64 -37.01 20.32
CA LYS A 85 -12.42 -35.56 20.45
C LYS A 85 -11.68 -35.23 21.75
N SER A 86 -12.00 -35.91 22.85
CA SER A 86 -11.29 -35.75 24.12
C SER A 86 -9.82 -36.16 24.03
N GLN A 87 -9.52 -37.23 23.27
CA GLN A 87 -8.15 -37.68 23.00
C GLN A 87 -7.40 -36.70 22.10
N ALA A 88 -8.01 -36.25 20.99
CA ALA A 88 -7.39 -35.26 20.11
C ALA A 88 -7.05 -33.96 20.85
N ASN A 89 -7.94 -33.48 21.73
CA ASN A 89 -7.72 -32.32 22.59
C ASN A 89 -6.69 -32.53 23.70
N TYR A 90 -6.47 -33.76 24.13
CA TYR A 90 -5.44 -34.10 25.11
C TYR A 90 -4.05 -34.16 24.45
N PHE A 91 -3.93 -34.83 23.30
CA PHE A 91 -2.67 -34.93 22.55
C PHE A 91 -2.28 -33.62 21.86
N SER A 92 -3.22 -32.75 21.50
CA SER A 92 -2.90 -31.41 21.00
C SER A 92 -2.17 -30.56 22.03
N LYS A 93 -2.46 -30.74 23.33
CA LYS A 93 -1.75 -30.07 24.43
C LYS A 93 -0.33 -30.59 24.66
N LEU A 94 -0.02 -31.78 24.13
CA LEU A 94 1.31 -32.40 24.19
C LEU A 94 2.12 -32.18 22.90
N ALA A 95 1.49 -31.67 21.83
CA ALA A 95 2.16 -31.37 20.58
C ALA A 95 2.99 -30.08 20.72
N LYS A 96 4.21 -30.10 20.17
CA LYS A 96 5.01 -28.88 20.05
C LYS A 96 4.22 -27.83 19.26
N PRO A 97 4.26 -26.55 19.66
CA PRO A 97 3.61 -25.50 18.90
C PRO A 97 4.17 -25.45 17.48
N PRO A 98 3.36 -25.10 16.46
CA PRO A 98 3.85 -24.87 15.12
C PRO A 98 5.00 -23.85 15.14
N SER A 99 6.09 -24.18 14.47
CA SER A 99 7.26 -23.31 14.39
C SER A 99 7.67 -23.07 12.95
N ILE A 100 8.14 -21.88 12.61
CA ILE A 100 8.66 -21.55 11.29
C ILE A 100 9.83 -22.49 10.97
N CYS A 101 9.81 -23.10 9.79
CA CYS A 101 10.89 -23.97 9.33
C CYS A 101 11.34 -23.68 7.90
N LYS A 102 10.63 -22.84 7.15
CA LYS A 102 11.12 -22.38 5.85
C LYS A 102 10.40 -21.11 5.44
N ILE A 103 11.16 -20.18 4.90
CA ILE A 103 10.64 -18.99 4.24
C ILE A 103 11.21 -18.99 2.82
N VAL A 104 10.37 -18.73 1.81
CA VAL A 104 10.82 -18.70 0.41
C VAL A 104 10.39 -17.40 -0.24
N GLY A 105 11.37 -16.64 -0.72
CA GLY A 105 11.15 -15.45 -1.55
C GLY A 105 11.14 -15.84 -3.03
N LYS A 106 10.18 -15.31 -3.77
CA LYS A 106 10.05 -15.47 -5.22
C LYS A 106 9.78 -14.12 -5.89
N THR A 107 10.37 -13.93 -7.06
CA THR A 107 9.98 -12.83 -7.95
C THR A 107 8.71 -13.20 -8.69
N ILE A 108 7.69 -12.36 -8.59
CA ILE A 108 6.46 -12.42 -9.38
C ILE A 108 6.26 -11.08 -10.10
N LEU A 109 5.16 -10.92 -10.84
CA LEU A 109 4.80 -9.66 -11.47
C LEU A 109 3.64 -9.00 -10.72
N ASP A 110 3.71 -7.68 -10.58
CA ASP A 110 2.64 -6.83 -10.06
C ASP A 110 1.55 -6.58 -11.12
N GLY A 111 0.53 -5.78 -10.79
CA GLY A 111 -0.54 -5.43 -11.72
C GLY A 111 -0.06 -4.69 -12.98
N LEU A 112 1.07 -4.00 -12.91
CA LEU A 112 1.68 -3.30 -14.05
C LEU A 112 2.54 -4.22 -14.90
N GLY A 113 2.74 -5.47 -14.49
CA GLY A 113 3.61 -6.43 -15.16
C GLY A 113 5.08 -6.26 -14.79
N LEU A 114 5.38 -5.51 -13.72
CA LEU A 114 6.74 -5.24 -13.25
C LEU A 114 7.11 -6.18 -12.09
N PRO A 115 8.40 -6.48 -11.88
CA PRO A 115 8.82 -7.38 -10.81
C PRO A 115 8.39 -6.92 -9.41
N THR A 116 7.87 -7.84 -8.61
CA THR A 116 7.64 -7.67 -7.16
C THR A 116 7.91 -8.97 -6.39
N LEU A 117 7.87 -8.90 -5.06
CA LEU A 117 8.20 -9.99 -4.15
C LEU A 117 6.95 -10.74 -3.68
N GLN A 118 7.02 -12.07 -3.77
CA GLN A 118 6.15 -13.01 -3.06
C GLN A 118 6.94 -13.77 -2.00
N VAL A 119 6.35 -13.93 -0.81
CA VAL A 119 6.90 -14.69 0.31
C VAL A 119 6.00 -15.88 0.63
N GLU A 120 6.57 -17.06 0.79
CA GLU A 120 5.90 -18.29 1.22
C GLU A 120 6.41 -18.73 2.59
N ILE A 121 5.49 -19.09 3.49
CA ILE A 121 5.82 -19.57 4.84
C ILE A 121 5.47 -21.05 4.97
N SER A 122 6.42 -21.83 5.48
CA SER A 122 6.19 -23.19 5.94
C SER A 122 6.52 -23.34 7.43
N CYS A 123 5.69 -24.08 8.14
CA CYS A 123 5.87 -24.37 9.55
C CYS A 123 6.01 -25.88 9.78
N THR A 124 6.81 -26.26 10.77
CA THR A 124 6.83 -27.62 11.29
C THR A 124 5.61 -27.82 12.16
N ILE A 125 4.69 -28.69 11.73
CA ILE A 125 3.50 -29.10 12.46
C ILE A 125 3.60 -30.59 12.69
N GLN A 126 3.56 -31.02 13.95
CA GLN A 126 3.69 -32.43 14.32
C GLN A 126 4.96 -33.08 13.73
N ASN A 127 6.08 -32.36 13.75
CA ASN A 127 7.38 -32.76 13.18
C ASN A 127 7.44 -32.86 11.65
N PHE A 128 6.41 -32.41 10.92
CA PHE A 128 6.42 -32.37 9.46
C PHE A 128 6.39 -30.92 8.96
N PRO A 129 7.23 -30.54 7.98
CA PRO A 129 7.13 -29.25 7.33
C PRO A 129 5.83 -29.21 6.51
N LYS A 130 5.03 -28.17 6.71
CA LYS A 130 3.80 -27.91 5.95
C LYS A 130 3.82 -26.48 5.45
N TYR A 131 3.51 -26.32 4.17
CA TYR A 131 3.21 -25.00 3.60
C TYR A 131 1.95 -24.43 4.27
N ILE A 132 2.00 -23.17 4.67
CA ILE A 132 0.91 -22.50 5.39
C ILE A 132 0.23 -21.46 4.50
N CYS A 133 0.99 -20.48 4.00
CA CYS A 133 0.44 -19.37 3.24
C CYS A 133 1.50 -18.69 2.36
N SER A 134 1.04 -17.77 1.51
CA SER A 134 1.88 -16.82 0.80
C SER A 134 1.29 -15.41 0.84
N VAL A 135 2.17 -14.43 0.66
CA VAL A 135 1.85 -13.00 0.59
C VAL A 135 2.64 -12.38 -0.55
N ALA A 136 2.02 -11.50 -1.32
CA ALA A 136 2.71 -10.65 -2.30
C ALA A 136 2.64 -9.19 -1.87
N ILE A 137 3.78 -8.51 -1.77
CA ILE A 137 3.83 -7.11 -1.33
C ILE A 137 3.82 -6.15 -2.54
N PRO A 138 3.14 -5.00 -2.48
CA PRO A 138 3.34 -3.92 -3.44
C PRO A 138 4.73 -3.29 -3.28
N THR A 139 5.20 -2.62 -4.33
CA THR A 139 6.47 -1.87 -4.28
C THR A 139 6.25 -0.40 -3.94
N HIS A 140 7.29 0.30 -3.48
CA HIS A 140 7.23 1.74 -3.23
C HIS A 140 7.42 2.59 -4.49
N PHE A 141 7.84 1.98 -5.60
CA PHE A 141 8.05 2.68 -6.87
C PHE A 141 6.72 3.22 -7.39
N GLU A 142 6.68 4.53 -7.56
CA GLU A 142 5.55 5.27 -8.12
C GLU A 142 5.58 5.22 -9.64
N VAL A 143 4.44 5.47 -10.28
CA VAL A 143 4.39 5.53 -11.74
C VAL A 143 4.74 6.95 -12.17
N VAL A 144 5.93 7.15 -12.71
CA VAL A 144 6.35 8.44 -13.28
C VAL A 144 5.78 8.58 -14.71
N GLU A 145 4.56 9.11 -14.79
CA GLU A 145 3.87 9.30 -16.05
C GLU A 145 4.55 10.41 -16.88
N ASN A 146 4.82 10.14 -18.16
CA ASN A 146 5.56 11.01 -19.10
C ASN A 146 7.09 11.14 -18.86
N ALA A 147 7.70 10.22 -18.10
CA ALA A 147 9.16 10.15 -18.01
C ALA A 147 9.83 9.79 -19.35
N LEU A 148 11.09 10.20 -19.51
CA LEU A 148 11.91 9.77 -20.64
C LEU A 148 12.15 8.25 -20.56
N PRO A 149 12.26 7.54 -21.70
CA PRO A 149 12.52 6.10 -21.69
C PRO A 149 13.73 5.67 -20.85
N GLU A 150 14.80 6.46 -20.88
CA GLU A 150 16.03 6.21 -20.10
C GLU A 150 15.79 6.23 -18.59
N VAL A 151 14.87 7.08 -18.12
CA VAL A 151 14.49 7.15 -16.69
C VAL A 151 13.64 5.94 -16.30
N LEU A 152 12.70 5.55 -17.17
CA LEU A 152 11.86 4.38 -16.95
C LEU A 152 12.70 3.08 -16.91
N ASP A 153 13.65 2.95 -17.84
CA ASP A 153 14.57 1.81 -17.89
C ASP A 153 15.46 1.76 -16.62
N ALA A 154 15.91 2.92 -16.12
CA ALA A 154 16.68 3.00 -14.89
C ALA A 154 15.84 2.60 -13.66
N GLU A 155 14.61 3.11 -13.53
CA GLU A 155 13.70 2.74 -12.43
C GLU A 155 13.32 1.26 -12.48
N GLU A 156 13.09 0.69 -13.68
CA GLU A 156 12.80 -0.74 -13.83
C GLU A 156 14.02 -1.60 -13.43
N SER A 157 15.23 -1.18 -13.80
CA SER A 157 16.47 -1.84 -13.40
C SER A 157 16.68 -1.78 -11.88
N GLU A 158 16.47 -0.61 -11.27
CA GLU A 158 16.56 -0.40 -9.82
C GLU A 158 15.54 -1.28 -9.08
N ARG A 159 14.29 -1.32 -9.57
CA ARG A 159 13.24 -2.20 -9.05
C ARG A 159 13.64 -3.66 -9.12
N ALA A 160 14.14 -4.12 -10.28
CA ALA A 160 14.57 -5.51 -10.45
C ALA A 160 15.72 -5.87 -9.48
N GLN A 161 16.65 -4.95 -9.26
CA GLN A 161 17.72 -5.12 -8.27
C GLN A 161 17.16 -5.20 -6.85
N ALA A 162 16.28 -4.28 -6.46
CA ALA A 162 15.66 -4.25 -5.13
C ALA A 162 14.89 -5.55 -4.82
N VAL A 163 14.12 -6.08 -5.78
CA VAL A 163 13.38 -7.34 -5.64
C VAL A 163 14.34 -8.54 -5.59
N SER A 164 15.36 -8.56 -6.45
CA SER A 164 16.37 -9.63 -6.46
C SER A 164 17.12 -9.71 -5.12
N THR A 165 17.54 -8.57 -4.58
CA THR A 165 18.17 -8.48 -3.25
C THR A 165 17.22 -8.97 -2.15
N ALA A 166 15.93 -8.62 -2.21
CA ALA A 166 14.94 -9.08 -1.24
C ALA A 166 14.79 -10.61 -1.25
N VAL A 167 14.72 -11.21 -2.45
CA VAL A 167 14.66 -12.66 -2.62
C VAL A 167 15.92 -13.34 -2.06
N GLN A 168 17.10 -12.75 -2.28
CA GLN A 168 18.36 -13.25 -1.72
C GLN A 168 18.35 -13.22 -0.19
N TRP A 169 17.96 -12.09 0.42
CA TRP A 169 17.88 -11.97 1.89
C TRP A 169 16.98 -13.03 2.50
N ILE A 170 15.82 -13.30 1.88
CA ILE A 170 14.86 -14.29 2.38
C ILE A 170 15.42 -15.71 2.29
N ASN A 171 15.92 -16.07 1.11
CA ASN A 171 16.32 -17.44 0.80
C ASN A 171 17.67 -17.82 1.42
N GLN A 172 18.46 -16.84 1.89
CA GLN A 172 19.77 -17.08 2.48
C GLN A 172 19.79 -16.84 3.99
N SER A 173 19.34 -15.67 4.47
CA SER A 173 19.60 -15.26 5.85
C SER A 173 18.33 -15.23 6.71
N ILE A 174 17.23 -14.62 6.24
CA ILE A 174 16.02 -14.43 7.08
C ILE A 174 15.40 -15.78 7.48
N THR A 175 15.48 -16.80 6.62
CA THR A 175 15.01 -18.15 6.97
C THR A 175 15.75 -18.72 8.18
N GLU A 176 17.05 -18.49 8.28
CA GLU A 176 17.87 -18.95 9.40
C GLU A 176 17.57 -18.14 10.67
N GLU A 177 17.43 -16.82 10.54
CA GLU A 177 17.09 -15.90 11.65
C GLU A 177 15.75 -16.24 12.33
N LEU A 178 14.77 -16.67 11.54
CA LEU A 178 13.42 -16.95 12.04
C LEU A 178 13.16 -18.45 12.27
N TRP A 179 14.16 -19.31 12.05
CA TRP A 179 14.00 -20.75 12.21
C TRP A 179 13.61 -21.12 13.64
N GLY A 180 12.54 -21.92 13.78
CA GLY A 180 12.07 -22.42 15.07
C GLY A 180 11.22 -21.43 15.86
N LEU A 181 11.05 -20.18 15.41
CA LEU A 181 10.15 -19.23 16.07
C LEU A 181 8.68 -19.63 15.88
N VAL A 182 7.85 -19.31 16.86
CA VAL A 182 6.42 -19.55 16.81
C VAL A 182 5.74 -18.38 16.09
N PRO A 183 4.99 -18.59 14.99
CA PRO A 183 4.36 -17.51 14.23
C PRO A 183 3.43 -16.60 15.04
N SER A 184 2.83 -17.11 16.13
CA SER A 184 1.94 -16.31 16.99
C SER A 184 2.66 -15.28 17.83
N ASN A 185 3.99 -15.34 17.97
CA ASN A 185 4.78 -14.30 18.64
C ASN A 185 5.29 -13.28 17.62
N GLN A 186 4.36 -12.49 17.08
CA GLN A 186 4.66 -11.50 16.04
C GLN A 186 5.70 -10.46 16.50
N ALA A 187 5.65 -10.05 17.78
CA ALA A 187 6.57 -9.05 18.32
C ALA A 187 8.04 -9.53 18.30
N GLU A 188 8.31 -10.79 18.67
CA GLU A 188 9.66 -11.37 18.57
C GLU A 188 10.11 -11.48 17.12
N VAL A 189 9.22 -11.91 16.22
CA VAL A 189 9.54 -12.01 14.79
C VAL A 189 9.90 -10.65 14.21
N ASP A 190 9.08 -9.63 14.48
CA ASP A 190 9.33 -8.27 14.00
C ASP A 190 10.59 -7.66 14.63
N HIS A 191 10.89 -7.99 15.89
CA HIS A 191 12.14 -7.58 16.54
C HIS A 191 13.36 -8.17 15.82
N ARG A 192 13.36 -9.48 15.53
CA ARG A 192 14.43 -10.15 14.78
C ARG A 192 14.62 -9.56 13.39
N LEU A 193 13.51 -9.31 12.68
CA LEU A 193 13.51 -8.69 11.37
C LEU A 193 14.07 -7.26 11.41
N ARG A 194 13.75 -6.49 12.45
CA ARG A 194 14.29 -5.13 12.65
C ARG A 194 15.79 -5.16 12.89
N THR A 195 16.29 -6.00 13.80
CA THR A 195 17.73 -6.17 14.05
C THR A 195 18.47 -6.60 12.79
N PHE A 196 17.92 -7.57 12.04
CA PHE A 196 18.48 -7.98 10.76
C PHE A 196 18.57 -6.81 9.77
N PHE A 197 17.50 -6.00 9.67
CA PHE A 197 17.47 -4.84 8.78
C PHE A 197 18.49 -3.76 9.20
N GLU A 198 18.61 -3.48 10.49
CA GLU A 198 19.61 -2.54 11.05
C GLU A 198 21.03 -2.96 10.67
N HIS A 199 21.35 -4.26 10.78
CA HIS A 199 22.64 -4.78 10.33
C HIS A 199 22.85 -4.58 8.82
N LYS A 200 21.82 -4.79 7.99
CA LYS A 200 21.91 -4.54 6.54
C LYS A 200 22.06 -3.07 6.18
N VAL A 201 21.42 -2.17 6.92
CA VAL A 201 21.64 -0.72 6.77
C VAL A 201 23.08 -0.36 7.13
N GLN A 202 23.65 -0.96 8.17
CA GLN A 202 25.04 -0.73 8.56
C GLN A 202 26.04 -1.28 7.52
N GLU A 203 25.84 -2.51 7.03
CA GLU A 203 26.64 -3.10 5.95
C GLU A 203 26.65 -2.23 4.67
N ASP A 204 25.50 -1.65 4.31
CA ASP A 204 25.37 -0.76 3.15
C ASP A 204 26.11 0.57 3.35
N LYS A 205 26.06 1.15 4.56
CA LYS A 205 26.83 2.35 4.90
C LYS A 205 28.33 2.10 4.77
N GLU A 206 28.82 1.01 5.35
CA GLU A 206 30.25 0.63 5.29
C GLU A 206 30.70 0.35 3.85
N ARG A 207 29.86 -0.30 3.04
CA ARG A 207 30.13 -0.51 1.61
C ARG A 207 30.28 0.81 0.86
N LYS A 208 29.34 1.75 1.06
CA LYS A 208 29.36 3.07 0.39
C LYS A 208 30.57 3.91 0.82
N GLU A 209 30.96 3.86 2.09
CA GLU A 209 32.18 4.52 2.58
C GLU A 209 33.44 3.93 1.94
N LEU A 210 33.51 2.61 1.81
CA LEU A 210 34.63 1.94 1.15
C LEU A 210 34.70 2.28 -0.35
N GLU A 211 33.57 2.29 -1.05
CA GLU A 211 33.49 2.68 -2.47
C GLU A 211 33.97 4.13 -2.66
N LYS A 212 33.50 5.05 -1.82
CA LYS A 212 33.95 6.46 -1.84
C LYS A 212 35.45 6.60 -1.60
N SER A 213 36.01 5.83 -0.67
CA SER A 213 37.46 5.83 -0.41
C SER A 213 38.30 5.28 -1.57
N GLN A 214 37.75 4.37 -2.38
CA GLN A 214 38.40 3.81 -3.56
C GLN A 214 38.33 4.74 -4.76
N GLU A 215 37.26 5.52 -4.91
CA GLU A 215 37.12 6.53 -5.97
C GLU A 215 38.08 7.72 -5.76
N GLU A 216 38.34 8.12 -4.51
CA GLU A 216 39.33 9.16 -4.19
C GLU A 216 40.79 8.74 -4.49
N LEU A 217 41.06 7.45 -4.70
CA LEU A 217 42.39 6.92 -5.01
C LEU A 217 42.69 6.82 -6.53
N VAL A 218 41.76 7.20 -7.42
CA VAL A 218 41.98 7.19 -8.88
C VAL A 218 42.58 8.52 -9.34
N PRO A 219 43.84 8.56 -9.84
CA PRO A 219 44.44 9.81 -10.31
C PRO A 219 43.75 10.30 -11.60
N ALA A 220 43.44 11.60 -11.66
CA ALA A 220 42.92 12.26 -12.86
C ALA A 220 43.84 12.03 -14.07
N PRO A 221 43.31 11.87 -15.30
CA PRO A 221 44.13 11.75 -16.49
C PRO A 221 44.96 13.04 -16.69
N PRO A 222 46.21 12.94 -17.20
CA PRO A 222 47.07 14.09 -17.32
C PRO A 222 46.49 15.12 -18.30
N PRO A 223 46.60 16.42 -18.02
CA PRO A 223 46.07 17.46 -18.91
C PRO A 223 46.85 17.45 -20.23
N VAL A 224 46.13 17.35 -21.34
CA VAL A 224 46.68 17.65 -22.67
C VAL A 224 46.98 19.15 -22.72
N THR A 225 48.26 19.50 -22.71
CA THR A 225 48.73 20.88 -22.86
C THR A 225 48.42 21.40 -24.27
N LEU A 226 47.37 22.21 -24.39
CA LEU A 226 47.18 23.08 -25.56
C LEU A 226 48.08 24.33 -25.43
N PRO A 227 48.64 24.86 -26.54
CA PRO A 227 49.48 26.05 -26.50
C PRO A 227 48.65 27.29 -26.14
N PRO A 228 49.27 28.31 -25.51
CA PRO A 228 48.56 29.47 -24.98
C PRO A 228 48.00 30.35 -26.11
N PRO A 229 46.82 30.98 -25.93
CA PRO A 229 46.25 31.91 -26.89
C PRO A 229 47.02 33.25 -26.88
N PRO A 230 47.04 33.99 -28.01
CA PRO A 230 47.68 35.30 -28.07
C PRO A 230 46.91 36.35 -27.24
N PRO A 231 47.59 37.42 -26.79
CA PRO A 231 46.99 38.42 -25.91
C PRO A 231 45.88 39.24 -26.61
N PRO A 232 44.83 39.65 -25.87
CA PRO A 232 43.73 40.41 -26.44
C PRO A 232 44.13 41.88 -26.74
N PRO A 233 43.51 42.51 -27.75
CA PRO A 233 43.74 43.92 -28.06
C PRO A 233 43.09 44.86 -27.03
N PRO A 234 43.57 46.11 -26.89
CA PRO A 234 43.09 47.05 -25.88
C PRO A 234 41.65 47.53 -26.16
N PRO A 235 40.88 47.87 -25.10
CA PRO A 235 39.49 48.25 -25.24
C PRO A 235 39.31 49.67 -25.82
N PRO A 236 38.28 49.93 -26.65
CA PRO A 236 37.95 51.27 -27.13
C PRO A 236 37.24 52.12 -26.06
N PRO A 237 37.27 53.46 -26.18
CA PRO A 237 36.88 54.38 -25.11
C PRO A 237 35.35 54.47 -24.92
N SER A 238 34.97 54.64 -23.66
CA SER A 238 33.60 54.78 -23.16
C SER A 238 32.83 55.94 -23.79
N LYS A 239 31.65 55.66 -24.36
CA LYS A 239 30.62 56.68 -24.67
C LYS A 239 29.51 56.64 -23.63
N LYS A 240 29.35 57.76 -22.92
CA LYS A 240 28.17 58.12 -22.12
C LYS A 240 26.92 58.24 -23.02
N LYS A 241 25.79 57.67 -22.60
CA LYS A 241 24.44 58.24 -22.79
C LYS A 241 23.45 57.54 -21.83
N GLY A 242 22.67 58.34 -21.11
CA GLY A 242 21.82 57.89 -20.01
C GLY A 242 20.33 57.73 -20.33
N GLN A 243 19.52 57.82 -19.25
CA GLN A 243 18.06 57.67 -19.13
C GLN A 243 17.57 56.21 -19.18
N LYS A 244 16.64 55.73 -18.34
CA LYS A 244 15.58 56.36 -17.53
C LYS A 244 15.20 55.40 -16.39
N ALA A 245 14.91 55.92 -15.21
CA ALA A 245 14.37 55.15 -14.09
C ALA A 245 12.90 54.79 -14.37
N GLY A 246 12.61 53.49 -14.48
CA GLY A 246 11.27 52.91 -14.40
C GLY A 246 11.22 52.01 -13.18
N ARG A 247 10.53 52.46 -12.13
CA ARG A 247 10.30 51.71 -10.90
C ARG A 247 9.32 50.57 -11.23
N ARG A 248 9.84 49.35 -11.44
CA ARG A 248 9.08 48.12 -11.24
C ARG A 248 9.42 47.63 -9.85
N ASP A 249 8.46 47.71 -8.94
CA ASP A 249 8.49 46.98 -7.69
C ASP A 249 8.33 45.50 -8.03
N THR A 250 9.43 44.84 -8.39
CA THR A 250 9.55 43.39 -8.26
C THR A 250 9.63 43.11 -6.77
N LEU A 251 8.48 42.76 -6.18
CA LEU A 251 8.44 41.98 -4.95
C LEU A 251 9.40 40.80 -5.17
N LEU A 252 10.47 40.77 -4.36
CA LEU A 252 11.42 39.68 -4.34
C LEU A 252 10.63 38.44 -3.89
N GLU A 253 10.15 37.62 -4.83
CA GLU A 253 9.57 36.32 -4.50
C GLU A 253 10.66 35.52 -3.77
N LYS A 254 10.34 35.08 -2.55
CA LYS A 254 11.25 34.31 -1.70
C LYS A 254 11.72 33.09 -2.52
N PRO A 255 13.03 32.79 -2.59
CA PRO A 255 13.51 31.63 -3.34
C PRO A 255 12.78 30.38 -2.87
N VAL A 256 12.23 29.63 -3.82
CA VAL A 256 11.52 28.39 -3.50
C VAL A 256 12.50 27.40 -2.88
N SER A 257 12.14 26.88 -1.71
CA SER A 257 12.89 25.81 -1.07
C SER A 257 13.03 24.63 -2.04
N PRO A 258 14.23 24.05 -2.17
CA PRO A 258 14.44 22.86 -2.99
C PRO A 258 13.59 21.71 -2.45
N PRO A 259 13.21 20.74 -3.30
CA PRO A 259 12.54 19.54 -2.83
C PRO A 259 13.43 18.80 -1.83
N GLU A 260 12.83 18.30 -0.75
CA GLU A 260 13.50 17.32 0.10
C GLU A 260 13.87 16.12 -0.78
N PRO A 261 15.13 15.64 -0.73
CA PRO A 261 15.52 14.48 -1.50
C PRO A 261 14.66 13.27 -1.09
N PRO A 262 14.29 12.38 -2.04
CA PRO A 262 13.58 11.16 -1.73
C PRO A 262 14.29 10.36 -0.64
N GLU A 263 13.51 9.74 0.24
CA GLU A 263 14.07 8.93 1.32
C GLU A 263 14.81 7.75 0.71
N PRO A 264 16.09 7.52 1.04
CA PRO A 264 16.83 6.40 0.47
C PRO A 264 16.22 5.09 0.98
N VAL A 265 15.75 4.27 0.05
CA VAL A 265 15.23 2.93 0.35
C VAL A 265 16.33 1.92 0.10
N LEU A 266 16.70 1.17 1.14
CA LEU A 266 17.69 0.10 1.00
C LEU A 266 17.14 -1.02 0.11
N HIS A 267 17.90 -1.43 -0.91
CA HIS A 267 17.58 -2.60 -1.73
C HIS A 267 17.41 -3.82 -0.84
N GLY A 268 16.32 -4.58 -1.04
CA GLY A 268 15.97 -5.72 -0.20
C GLY A 268 15.05 -5.41 0.98
N SER A 269 14.87 -4.14 1.37
CA SER A 269 14.02 -3.73 2.51
C SER A 269 12.59 -4.31 2.46
N MET A 270 12.01 -4.49 1.27
CA MET A 270 10.68 -5.11 1.09
C MET A 270 10.58 -6.55 1.63
N ALA A 271 11.71 -7.25 1.80
CA ALA A 271 11.73 -8.57 2.44
C ALA A 271 11.20 -8.50 3.87
N ILE A 272 11.52 -7.43 4.60
CA ILE A 272 11.20 -7.26 6.02
C ILE A 272 9.68 -7.16 6.22
N GLY A 273 9.03 -6.20 5.57
CA GLY A 273 7.58 -6.05 5.66
C GLY A 273 6.82 -7.23 5.09
N ALA A 274 7.30 -7.82 3.97
CA ALA A 274 6.64 -8.97 3.36
C ALA A 274 6.70 -10.22 4.23
N VAL A 275 7.84 -10.50 4.87
CA VAL A 275 7.98 -11.63 5.81
C VAL A 275 7.17 -11.38 7.07
N SER A 276 7.18 -10.17 7.63
CA SER A 276 6.37 -9.79 8.80
C SER A 276 4.87 -10.06 8.55
N LEU A 277 4.33 -9.59 7.42
CA LEU A 277 2.94 -9.84 7.02
C LEU A 277 2.66 -11.34 6.75
N ALA A 278 3.59 -12.04 6.10
CA ALA A 278 3.43 -13.47 5.84
C ALA A 278 3.39 -14.30 7.13
N VAL A 279 4.16 -13.92 8.15
CA VAL A 279 4.12 -14.57 9.47
C VAL A 279 2.81 -14.30 10.19
N ALA A 280 2.29 -13.06 10.15
CA ALA A 280 0.98 -12.74 10.71
C ALA A 280 -0.14 -13.58 10.04
N LYS A 281 -0.09 -13.70 8.71
CA LYS A 281 -1.02 -14.53 7.93
C LYS A 281 -0.87 -16.02 8.25
N ALA A 282 0.36 -16.49 8.48
CA ALA A 282 0.61 -17.86 8.92
C ALA A 282 0.02 -18.11 10.31
N SER A 283 0.20 -17.19 11.26
CA SER A 283 -0.40 -17.26 12.60
C SER A 283 -1.93 -17.36 12.52
N ALA A 284 -2.56 -16.47 11.75
CA ALA A 284 -4.01 -16.48 11.53
C ALA A 284 -4.50 -17.83 10.94
N THR A 285 -3.80 -18.32 9.91
CA THR A 285 -4.10 -19.61 9.26
C THR A 285 -3.98 -20.78 10.22
N LEU A 286 -2.94 -20.80 11.07
CA LEU A 286 -2.71 -21.84 12.08
C LEU A 286 -3.77 -21.82 13.19
N ALA A 287 -4.24 -20.62 13.56
CA ALA A 287 -5.33 -20.43 14.51
C ALA A 287 -6.72 -20.69 13.92
N SER A 288 -6.83 -20.85 12.59
CA SER A 288 -8.10 -20.89 11.85
C SER A 288 -8.93 -19.62 12.01
N ASP A 289 -8.25 -18.48 12.18
CA ASP A 289 -8.85 -17.15 12.29
C ASP A 289 -8.56 -16.31 11.04
N PRO A 290 -9.49 -15.41 10.65
CA PRO A 290 -9.20 -14.37 9.67
C PRO A 290 -8.07 -13.44 10.11
N LEU A 291 -7.28 -12.96 9.14
CA LEU A 291 -6.10 -12.12 9.42
C LEU A 291 -6.46 -10.82 10.17
N TYR A 292 -7.58 -10.16 9.85
CA TYR A 292 -7.99 -8.95 10.58
C TYR A 292 -8.20 -9.17 12.09
N LEU A 293 -8.60 -10.37 12.53
CA LEU A 293 -8.75 -10.68 13.96
C LEU A 293 -7.40 -10.81 14.65
N THR A 294 -6.43 -11.44 14.00
CA THR A 294 -5.06 -11.52 14.49
C THR A 294 -4.45 -10.12 14.60
N LEU A 295 -4.65 -9.26 13.61
CA LEU A 295 -4.16 -7.88 13.61
C LEU A 295 -4.82 -7.03 14.71
N ALA A 296 -6.12 -7.19 14.92
CA ALA A 296 -6.82 -6.53 16.02
C ALA A 296 -6.31 -7.00 17.39
N SER A 297 -6.04 -8.29 17.55
CA SER A 297 -5.41 -8.82 18.77
C SER A 297 -4.04 -8.19 19.01
N LEU A 298 -3.22 -8.05 17.96
CA LEU A 298 -1.91 -7.41 18.07
C LEU A 298 -2.02 -5.94 18.50
N LYS A 299 -3.07 -5.24 18.05
CA LYS A 299 -3.31 -3.84 18.43
C LYS A 299 -3.78 -3.66 19.87
N HIS A 300 -4.54 -4.61 20.40
CA HIS A 300 -5.23 -4.52 21.69
C HIS A 300 -4.64 -5.47 22.76
N ASP A 301 -3.32 -5.68 22.76
CA ASP A 301 -2.62 -6.51 23.75
C ASP A 301 -3.22 -7.92 23.93
N GLN A 302 -3.64 -8.55 22.83
CA GLN A 302 -4.30 -9.85 22.74
C GLN A 302 -5.75 -9.90 23.25
N GLU A 303 -6.38 -8.76 23.53
CA GLU A 303 -7.82 -8.66 23.73
C GLU A 303 -8.56 -8.40 22.42
N GLN A 304 -9.66 -9.11 22.17
CA GLN A 304 -10.47 -8.90 20.97
C GLN A 304 -11.48 -7.77 21.21
N PRO A 305 -11.58 -6.78 20.31
CA PRO A 305 -12.61 -5.77 20.42
C PRO A 305 -14.00 -6.40 20.29
N SER A 306 -14.96 -5.89 21.08
CA SER A 306 -16.35 -6.38 21.06
C SER A 306 -17.07 -6.05 19.75
N THR A 307 -16.59 -5.05 19.01
CA THR A 307 -17.16 -4.60 17.73
C THR A 307 -16.07 -4.15 16.77
N PHE A 308 -16.29 -4.41 15.49
CA PHE A 308 -15.45 -3.95 14.37
C PHE A 308 -16.24 -3.00 13.47
N SER A 309 -15.64 -1.87 13.10
CA SER A 309 -16.18 -0.97 12.09
C SER A 309 -15.52 -1.21 10.74
N MET A 310 -16.31 -1.26 9.67
CA MET A 310 -15.77 -1.26 8.31
C MET A 310 -15.20 0.13 7.95
N PRO A 311 -13.99 0.22 7.35
CA PRO A 311 -13.45 1.50 6.89
C PRO A 311 -14.30 2.07 5.75
N LEU A 312 -14.44 3.39 5.70
CA LEU A 312 -15.13 4.05 4.60
C LEU A 312 -14.32 3.96 3.31
N LEU A 313 -15.01 3.55 2.25
CA LEU A 313 -14.39 3.29 0.96
C LEU A 313 -14.10 4.59 0.18
N MET A 314 -12.86 4.74 -0.25
CA MET A 314 -12.40 5.77 -1.17
C MET A 314 -12.11 5.11 -2.53
N GLY A 315 -13.11 5.14 -3.42
CA GLY A 315 -13.06 4.51 -4.74
C GLY A 315 -12.81 5.51 -5.86
N SER A 316 -11.74 5.33 -6.61
CA SER A 316 -11.32 6.27 -7.66
C SER A 316 -12.16 6.09 -8.91
N VAL A 317 -12.78 7.17 -9.38
CA VAL A 317 -13.67 7.13 -10.54
C VAL A 317 -13.04 7.76 -11.78
N LEU A 318 -12.17 8.76 -11.58
CA LEU A 318 -11.50 9.48 -12.66
C LEU A 318 -10.01 9.64 -12.34
N SER A 319 -9.18 9.39 -13.36
CA SER A 319 -7.77 9.79 -13.39
C SER A 319 -7.65 11.01 -14.30
N CYS A 320 -7.00 12.04 -13.78
CA CYS A 320 -6.78 13.35 -14.42
C CYS A 320 -5.33 13.78 -14.13
N GLY A 321 -5.00 15.05 -14.38
CA GLY A 321 -3.71 15.60 -13.98
C GLY A 321 -2.69 15.62 -15.12
N LYS A 322 -1.41 15.80 -14.76
CA LYS A 322 -0.29 15.95 -15.71
C LYS A 322 -0.08 14.75 -16.65
N SER A 323 -0.56 13.58 -16.25
CA SER A 323 -0.51 12.37 -17.05
C SER A 323 -1.67 12.19 -18.01
N SER A 324 -2.75 12.94 -17.81
CA SER A 324 -3.84 13.00 -18.77
C SER A 324 -3.47 13.93 -19.93
N PRO A 325 -3.93 13.68 -21.16
CA PRO A 325 -3.59 14.53 -22.31
C PRO A 325 -4.44 15.82 -22.38
N GLY A 326 -5.23 16.13 -21.34
CA GLY A 326 -5.96 17.40 -21.20
C GLY A 326 -5.08 18.51 -20.60
N LYS A 327 -5.63 19.72 -20.45
CA LYS A 327 -4.92 20.84 -19.81
C LYS A 327 -5.04 20.88 -18.29
N LEU A 328 -5.93 20.11 -17.68
CA LEU A 328 -6.17 20.13 -16.24
C LEU A 328 -5.08 19.36 -15.49
N HIS A 329 -4.35 20.05 -14.59
CA HIS A 329 -3.34 19.42 -13.73
C HIS A 329 -3.77 19.29 -12.26
N LEU A 330 -4.54 20.25 -11.73
CA LEU A 330 -4.88 20.40 -10.30
C LEU A 330 -5.45 19.14 -9.61
N MET A 331 -6.06 18.23 -10.37
CA MET A 331 -6.67 17.01 -9.85
C MET A 331 -6.00 15.81 -10.54
N LYS A 332 -5.18 15.04 -9.82
CA LYS A 332 -4.64 13.75 -10.30
C LYS A 332 -5.71 12.66 -10.26
N GLU A 333 -6.55 12.69 -9.24
CA GLU A 333 -7.57 11.66 -8.99
C GLU A 333 -8.85 12.30 -8.45
N VAL A 334 -10.00 11.88 -8.98
CA VAL A 334 -11.30 12.17 -8.37
C VAL A 334 -11.85 10.88 -7.80
N ILE A 335 -12.15 10.91 -6.50
CA ILE A 335 -12.48 9.76 -5.68
C ILE A 335 -13.91 9.95 -5.17
N CYS A 336 -14.72 8.90 -5.24
CA CYS A 336 -16.04 8.87 -4.63
C CYS A 336 -15.96 8.20 -3.25
N ILE A 337 -16.64 8.79 -2.28
CA ILE A 337 -16.78 8.30 -0.91
C ILE A 337 -18.26 8.05 -0.66
N PRO A 338 -18.74 6.79 -0.75
CA PRO A 338 -20.11 6.44 -0.38
C PRO A 338 -20.45 6.91 1.03
N SER A 339 -21.69 7.35 1.25
CA SER A 339 -22.08 7.93 2.54
C SER A 339 -21.98 6.92 3.68
N PRO A 340 -21.65 7.38 4.91
CA PRO A 340 -21.64 6.53 6.09
C PRO A 340 -22.99 5.85 6.30
N GLY A 341 -22.96 4.62 6.82
CA GLY A 341 -24.16 3.81 7.06
C GLY A 341 -24.55 2.88 5.91
N LEU A 342 -23.97 3.05 4.71
CA LEU A 342 -24.04 2.02 3.67
C LEU A 342 -23.17 0.82 4.02
N THR A 343 -23.63 -0.37 3.67
CA THR A 343 -22.80 -1.57 3.74
C THR A 343 -21.67 -1.50 2.70
N ALA A 344 -20.59 -2.26 2.87
CA ALA A 344 -19.52 -2.40 1.90
C ALA A 344 -20.07 -2.87 0.56
N LYS A 345 -21.01 -3.83 0.57
CA LYS A 345 -21.72 -4.25 -0.65
C LYS A 345 -22.42 -3.10 -1.37
N GLN A 346 -23.25 -2.33 -0.66
CA GLN A 346 -23.97 -1.19 -1.24
C GLN A 346 -23.00 -0.12 -1.76
N SER A 347 -21.92 0.13 -1.01
CA SER A 347 -20.86 1.08 -1.38
C SER A 347 -20.16 0.70 -2.68
N VAL A 348 -19.82 -0.59 -2.84
CA VAL A 348 -19.19 -1.11 -4.06
C VAL A 348 -20.16 -1.10 -5.24
N GLU A 349 -21.42 -1.48 -5.04
CA GLU A 349 -22.46 -1.44 -6.09
C GLU A 349 -22.70 -0.01 -6.60
N LEU A 350 -22.74 0.97 -5.69
CA LEU A 350 -22.87 2.39 -6.01
C LEU A 350 -21.69 2.88 -6.87
N LEU A 351 -20.46 2.60 -6.44
CA LEU A 351 -19.26 2.98 -7.19
C LEU A 351 -19.21 2.32 -8.57
N LEU A 352 -19.63 1.05 -8.67
CA LEU A 352 -19.70 0.32 -9.93
C LEU A 352 -20.69 0.97 -10.90
N GLU A 353 -21.85 1.40 -10.42
CA GLU A 353 -22.83 2.08 -11.27
C GLU A 353 -22.32 3.45 -11.73
N ILE A 354 -21.69 4.23 -10.84
CA ILE A 354 -21.04 5.50 -11.21
C ILE A 354 -20.00 5.27 -12.30
N GLN A 355 -19.11 4.27 -12.12
CA GLN A 355 -18.07 3.95 -13.11
C GLN A 355 -18.66 3.52 -14.46
N LYS A 356 -19.74 2.73 -14.48
CA LYS A 356 -20.44 2.36 -15.73
C LYS A 356 -20.98 3.59 -16.46
N GLN A 357 -21.55 4.55 -15.74
CA GLN A 357 -22.05 5.79 -16.35
C GLN A 357 -20.92 6.68 -16.86
N VAL A 358 -19.80 6.75 -16.14
CA VAL A 358 -18.57 7.42 -16.61
C VAL A 358 -18.11 6.79 -17.93
N ASN A 359 -17.99 5.46 -17.98
CA ASN A 359 -17.57 4.76 -19.20
C ASN A 359 -18.52 5.04 -20.38
N ARG A 360 -19.84 4.99 -20.15
CA ARG A 360 -20.86 5.32 -21.16
C ARG A 360 -20.75 6.76 -21.65
N ALA A 361 -20.57 7.72 -20.75
CA ALA A 361 -20.40 9.11 -21.13
C ALA A 361 -19.19 9.30 -22.05
N MET A 362 -18.09 8.59 -21.78
CA MET A 362 -16.86 8.66 -22.59
C MET A 362 -16.96 7.97 -23.96
N GLU A 363 -17.75 6.91 -24.08
CA GLU A 363 -18.04 6.28 -25.39
C GLU A 363 -18.88 7.19 -26.29
N THR A 364 -19.73 8.04 -25.73
CA THR A 364 -20.61 8.94 -26.49
C THR A 364 -19.95 10.24 -26.96
N LEU A 365 -18.73 10.55 -26.49
CA LEU A 365 -18.01 11.73 -26.94
C LEU A 365 -17.41 11.51 -28.35
N PRO A 366 -17.55 12.48 -29.27
CA PRO A 366 -16.98 12.36 -30.60
C PRO A 366 -15.45 12.23 -30.51
N PRO A 367 -14.82 11.38 -31.34
CA PRO A 367 -13.37 11.26 -31.33
C PRO A 367 -12.71 12.62 -31.61
N PRO A 368 -11.58 12.95 -30.96
CA PRO A 368 -10.91 14.23 -31.15
C PRO A 368 -10.59 14.43 -32.63
N LYS A 369 -10.90 15.63 -33.15
CA LYS A 369 -10.62 16.00 -34.54
C LYS A 369 -9.12 15.96 -34.76
N GLN A 370 -8.67 15.08 -35.65
CA GLN A 370 -7.29 14.99 -36.08
C GLN A 370 -6.89 16.31 -36.77
N GLU A 371 -5.90 17.04 -36.23
CA GLU A 371 -5.29 18.15 -36.95
C GLU A 371 -4.65 17.60 -38.23
N THR A 372 -5.23 17.98 -39.36
CA THR A 372 -4.83 17.53 -40.68
C THR A 372 -3.56 18.28 -41.10
N LYS A 373 -2.40 17.81 -40.65
CA LYS A 373 -1.15 18.08 -41.38
C LYS A 373 -1.19 17.25 -42.67
N LYS A 374 -1.37 17.93 -43.81
CA LYS A 374 -1.21 17.34 -45.15
C LYS A 374 0.19 16.72 -45.27
N GLY A 375 0.25 15.40 -45.20
CA GLY A 375 1.43 14.59 -45.51
C GLY A 375 0.99 13.36 -46.29
N HIS A 376 1.56 13.18 -47.48
CA HIS A 376 1.18 12.17 -48.46
C HIS A 376 1.60 10.75 -48.05
N ASN A 377 0.80 9.78 -48.51
CA ASN A 377 1.03 8.34 -48.67
C ASN A 377 0.93 7.40 -47.45
N GLY A 378 0.03 6.41 -47.62
CA GLY A 378 0.20 5.05 -47.11
C GLY A 378 -0.90 4.55 -46.18
N SER A 379 -1.87 3.82 -46.73
CA SER A 379 -2.91 3.06 -46.01
C SER A 379 -2.34 2.25 -44.84
N LYS A 380 -2.55 2.73 -43.62
CA LYS A 380 -2.81 1.88 -42.46
C LYS A 380 -4.17 2.29 -41.94
N ARG A 381 -5.10 1.34 -41.83
CA ARG A 381 -6.35 1.53 -41.08
C ARG A 381 -5.94 1.90 -39.65
N ALA A 382 -5.90 3.19 -39.35
CA ALA A 382 -5.84 3.66 -37.98
C ALA A 382 -7.12 3.16 -37.31
N GLN A 383 -6.97 2.29 -36.31
CA GLN A 383 -8.08 1.98 -35.42
C GLN A 383 -8.58 3.29 -34.80
N PRO A 384 -9.90 3.44 -34.57
CA PRO A 384 -10.39 4.59 -33.85
C PRO A 384 -9.68 4.65 -32.48
N PRO A 385 -9.16 5.83 -32.05
CA PRO A 385 -8.55 5.94 -30.74
C PRO A 385 -9.60 5.59 -29.69
N ILE A 386 -9.31 4.60 -28.85
CA ILE A 386 -10.13 4.23 -27.70
C ILE A 386 -10.28 5.48 -26.84
N THR A 387 -11.50 5.99 -26.71
CA THR A 387 -11.85 7.10 -25.83
C THR A 387 -11.79 6.60 -24.38
N GLY A 388 -10.67 6.91 -23.70
CA GLY A 388 -10.41 6.57 -22.30
C GLY A 388 -9.54 5.32 -22.12
N LYS A 389 -8.27 5.50 -21.75
CA LYS A 389 -7.40 4.40 -21.29
C LYS A 389 -7.65 4.18 -19.81
N VAL A 390 -7.80 2.92 -19.37
CA VAL A 390 -7.80 2.60 -17.94
C VAL A 390 -6.39 2.85 -17.40
N SER A 391 -6.29 3.72 -16.40
CA SER A 391 -5.05 4.08 -15.71
C SER A 391 -4.52 2.94 -14.83
N HIS A 392 -3.30 3.11 -14.30
CA HIS A 392 -2.76 2.26 -13.23
C HIS A 392 -3.62 2.29 -11.96
N LEU A 393 -4.41 3.37 -11.77
CA LEU A 393 -5.37 3.52 -10.68
C LEU A 393 -6.66 2.71 -10.89
N GLY A 394 -6.86 2.01 -12.01
CA GLY A 394 -8.06 1.19 -12.24
C GLY A 394 -9.32 1.98 -12.58
N CYS A 395 -9.17 3.25 -12.98
CA CYS A 395 -10.23 4.12 -13.47
C CYS A 395 -9.83 4.76 -14.81
N LEU A 396 -10.79 5.36 -15.53
CA LEU A 396 -10.51 5.98 -16.82
C LEU A 396 -9.67 7.24 -16.65
N THR A 397 -8.63 7.37 -17.47
CA THR A 397 -7.96 8.64 -17.72
C THR A 397 -8.81 9.47 -18.67
N ILE A 398 -9.23 10.66 -18.24
CA ILE A 398 -10.09 11.55 -19.02
C ILE A 398 -9.40 12.87 -19.32
N ASN A 399 -9.71 13.42 -20.49
CA ASN A 399 -9.11 14.65 -20.99
C ASN A 399 -10.00 15.83 -20.59
N TYR A 400 -9.56 16.62 -19.63
CA TYR A 400 -10.24 17.84 -19.22
C TYR A 400 -9.34 19.06 -19.35
N ASP A 401 -9.94 20.18 -19.70
CA ASP A 401 -9.28 21.46 -19.90
C ASP A 401 -9.66 22.50 -18.84
N ALA A 402 -10.65 22.19 -18.00
CA ALA A 402 -11.09 23.06 -16.90
C ALA A 402 -11.39 22.26 -15.63
N ILE A 403 -11.17 22.91 -14.48
CA ILE A 403 -11.29 22.35 -13.13
C ILE A 403 -12.71 21.84 -12.86
N GLU A 404 -13.73 22.51 -13.40
CA GLU A 404 -15.13 22.15 -13.18
C GLU A 404 -15.60 20.92 -13.95
N GLN A 405 -14.94 20.56 -15.06
CA GLN A 405 -15.46 19.54 -15.97
C GLN A 405 -15.60 18.14 -15.34
N PRO A 406 -14.61 17.62 -14.57
CA PRO A 406 -14.77 16.36 -13.85
C PRO A 406 -15.97 16.38 -12.88
N LEU A 407 -16.14 17.50 -12.17
CA LEU A 407 -17.19 17.66 -11.16
C LEU A 407 -18.58 17.76 -11.79
N LEU A 408 -18.70 18.51 -12.89
CA LEU A 408 -19.94 18.63 -13.66
C LEU A 408 -20.34 17.29 -14.29
N LEU A 409 -19.38 16.50 -14.79
CA LEU A 409 -19.68 15.15 -15.27
C LEU A 409 -20.32 14.31 -14.17
N LEU A 410 -19.71 14.28 -12.98
CA LEU A 410 -20.23 13.49 -11.87
C LEU A 410 -21.60 13.99 -11.41
N GLN A 411 -21.85 15.30 -11.39
CA GLN A 411 -23.18 15.87 -11.10
C GLN A 411 -24.25 15.42 -12.11
N VAL A 412 -23.92 15.41 -13.40
CA VAL A 412 -24.83 14.92 -14.46
C VAL A 412 -25.10 13.43 -14.28
N ILE A 413 -24.08 12.63 -13.97
CA ILE A 413 -24.23 11.20 -13.70
C ILE A 413 -25.12 10.96 -12.47
N CYS A 414 -24.93 11.70 -11.39
CA CYS A 414 -25.80 11.63 -10.20
C CYS A 414 -27.25 11.88 -10.56
N SER A 415 -27.50 12.97 -11.31
CA SER A 415 -28.85 13.36 -11.74
C SER A 415 -29.50 12.25 -12.58
N ASN A 416 -28.74 11.61 -13.47
CA ASN A 416 -29.24 10.52 -14.31
C ASN A 416 -29.55 9.24 -13.52
N LEU A 417 -28.83 9.00 -12.43
CA LEU A 417 -29.04 7.86 -11.54
C LEU A 417 -30.09 8.12 -10.45
N GLY A 418 -30.62 9.34 -10.35
CA GLY A 418 -31.53 9.73 -9.27
C GLY A 418 -30.83 9.79 -7.91
N LEU A 419 -29.52 10.06 -7.90
CA LEU A 419 -28.69 10.22 -6.71
C LEU A 419 -28.40 11.69 -6.46
N GLU A 420 -28.19 12.04 -5.20
CA GLU A 420 -27.80 13.37 -4.75
C GLU A 420 -26.35 13.38 -4.26
N LEU A 421 -25.53 14.19 -4.94
CA LEU A 421 -24.12 14.39 -4.61
C LEU A 421 -24.00 15.19 -3.30
N GLY A 422 -23.27 14.66 -2.32
CA GLY A 422 -23.21 15.19 -0.96
C GLY A 422 -24.23 14.57 0.00
N VAL A 423 -25.10 13.68 -0.47
CA VAL A 423 -26.05 12.92 0.38
C VAL A 423 -25.86 11.43 0.21
N ASN A 424 -25.85 10.91 -1.02
CA ASN A 424 -25.63 9.49 -1.28
C ASN A 424 -24.14 9.12 -1.29
N PHE A 425 -23.30 10.04 -1.76
CA PHE A 425 -21.86 9.94 -1.70
C PHE A 425 -21.23 11.33 -1.81
N HIS A 426 -19.98 11.43 -1.37
CA HIS A 426 -19.16 12.63 -1.37
C HIS A 426 -17.96 12.45 -2.31
N LEU A 427 -17.20 13.52 -2.52
CA LEU A 427 -15.99 13.51 -3.33
C LEU A 427 -14.74 13.75 -2.48
N ALA A 428 -13.65 13.14 -2.90
CA ALA A 428 -12.30 13.52 -2.52
C ALA A 428 -11.45 13.77 -3.76
N ILE A 429 -10.49 14.67 -3.64
CA ILE A 429 -9.55 15.01 -4.73
C ILE A 429 -8.14 14.73 -4.25
N ASN A 430 -7.42 13.91 -5.03
CA ASN A 430 -5.97 13.85 -4.90
C ASN A 430 -5.34 14.89 -5.81
N CYS A 431 -4.72 15.90 -5.20
CA CYS A 431 -4.13 17.03 -5.90
C CYS A 431 -2.69 16.72 -6.35
N ALA A 432 -1.99 15.82 -5.65
CA ALA A 432 -0.57 15.52 -5.87
C ALA A 432 0.27 16.80 -6.03
N GLY A 433 0.14 17.75 -5.09
CA GLY A 433 0.69 19.10 -5.21
C GLY A 433 2.20 19.15 -5.49
N HIS A 434 2.96 18.15 -5.04
CA HIS A 434 4.39 18.00 -5.34
C HIS A 434 4.66 17.83 -6.85
N GLU A 435 3.78 17.16 -7.61
CA GLU A 435 3.90 17.03 -9.06
C GLU A 435 3.56 18.35 -9.78
N LEU A 436 2.76 19.22 -9.15
CA LEU A 436 2.30 20.47 -9.74
C LEU A 436 3.35 21.58 -9.69
N MET A 437 4.31 21.52 -8.76
CA MET A 437 5.33 22.56 -8.57
C MET A 437 6.27 22.69 -9.77
N ASP A 438 6.30 23.86 -10.39
CA ASP A 438 7.34 24.27 -11.32
C ASP A 438 8.43 25.01 -10.54
N TYR A 439 9.54 24.31 -10.24
CA TYR A 439 10.67 24.85 -9.50
C TYR A 439 11.37 26.03 -10.21
N SER A 440 11.28 26.12 -11.54
CA SER A 440 11.87 27.23 -12.29
C SER A 440 11.11 28.54 -12.08
N LYS A 441 9.79 28.43 -11.87
CA LYS A 441 8.89 29.57 -11.63
C LYS A 441 8.53 29.75 -10.17
N GLY A 442 8.81 28.77 -9.33
CA GLY A 442 8.40 28.73 -7.94
C GLY A 442 6.89 28.73 -7.72
N LYS A 443 6.12 28.17 -8.66
CA LYS A 443 4.65 28.22 -8.68
C LYS A 443 4.06 26.88 -9.09
N TYR A 444 2.85 26.63 -8.64
CA TYR A 444 2.05 25.45 -8.97
C TYR A 444 1.39 25.61 -10.34
N GLU A 445 1.66 24.70 -11.28
CA GLU A 445 1.00 24.67 -12.58
C GLU A 445 -0.33 23.90 -12.47
N VAL A 446 -1.42 24.62 -12.21
CA VAL A 446 -2.77 24.04 -11.99
C VAL A 446 -3.46 23.61 -13.28
N MET A 447 -3.09 24.24 -14.39
CA MET A 447 -3.45 23.89 -15.75
C MET A 447 -2.28 24.24 -16.66
N VAL A 448 -2.17 23.62 -17.82
CA VAL A 448 -1.10 23.91 -18.80
C VAL A 448 -0.95 25.43 -19.02
N GLY A 449 0.22 25.97 -18.68
CA GLY A 449 0.55 27.39 -18.78
C GLY A 449 -0.02 28.30 -17.69
N THR A 450 -0.93 27.81 -16.84
CA THR A 450 -1.55 28.58 -15.76
C THR A 450 -0.88 28.24 -14.44
N HIS A 451 -0.20 29.23 -13.86
CA HIS A 451 0.59 29.06 -12.65
C HIS A 451 -0.02 29.85 -11.50
N LYS A 452 0.04 29.28 -10.30
CA LYS A 452 -0.47 29.87 -9.06
C LYS A 452 0.61 29.80 -7.99
N SER A 453 0.80 30.90 -7.27
CA SER A 453 1.61 30.90 -6.06
C SER A 453 0.96 30.05 -4.97
N ALA A 454 1.73 29.65 -3.96
CA ALA A 454 1.22 28.82 -2.87
C ALA A 454 0.06 29.50 -2.10
N ALA A 455 0.06 30.82 -1.98
CA ALA A 455 -1.05 31.59 -1.40
C ALA A 455 -2.29 31.59 -2.29
N GLU A 456 -2.15 31.83 -3.60
CA GLU A 456 -3.28 31.78 -4.54
C GLU A 456 -3.88 30.37 -4.66
N MET A 457 -3.08 29.32 -4.40
CA MET A 457 -3.56 27.94 -4.33
C MET A 457 -4.50 27.72 -3.14
N VAL A 458 -4.23 28.33 -1.97
CA VAL A 458 -5.14 28.29 -0.82
C VAL A 458 -6.50 28.89 -1.20
N GLU A 459 -6.49 30.09 -1.80
CA GLU A 459 -7.71 30.76 -2.28
C GLU A 459 -8.47 29.90 -3.30
N LEU A 460 -7.74 29.31 -4.27
CA LEU A 460 -8.31 28.43 -5.29
C LEU A 460 -9.03 27.22 -4.67
N TYR A 461 -8.41 26.57 -3.68
CA TYR A 461 -9.05 25.44 -2.98
C TYR A 461 -10.25 25.89 -2.15
N VAL A 462 -10.16 27.02 -1.46
CA VAL A 462 -11.29 27.57 -0.69
C VAL A 462 -12.48 27.86 -1.60
N ASP A 463 -12.25 28.49 -2.76
CA ASP A 463 -13.28 28.78 -3.75
C ASP A 463 -13.86 27.50 -4.36
N LEU A 464 -13.01 26.49 -4.64
CA LEU A 464 -13.44 25.20 -5.15
C LEU A 464 -14.38 24.50 -4.17
N ILE A 465 -14.02 24.42 -2.89
CA ILE A 465 -14.85 23.78 -1.86
C ILE A 465 -16.12 24.59 -1.59
N ASN A 466 -16.07 25.93 -1.62
CA ASN A 466 -17.26 26.78 -1.53
C ASN A 466 -18.26 26.50 -2.66
N LYS A 467 -17.76 26.34 -3.89
CA LYS A 467 -18.57 26.09 -5.08
C LYS A 467 -19.09 24.64 -5.13
N TYR A 468 -18.32 23.69 -4.60
CA TYR A 468 -18.62 22.26 -4.61
C TYR A 468 -18.49 21.66 -3.20
N PRO A 469 -19.44 21.94 -2.30
CA PRO A 469 -19.39 21.49 -0.89
C PRO A 469 -19.47 19.97 -0.73
N SER A 470 -19.82 19.23 -1.78
CA SER A 470 -19.77 17.77 -1.81
C SER A 470 -18.35 17.21 -1.80
N ILE A 471 -17.32 18.04 -2.05
CA ILE A 471 -15.93 17.65 -1.87
C ILE A 471 -15.61 17.78 -0.39
N ILE A 472 -15.39 16.63 0.26
CA ILE A 472 -15.14 16.55 1.70
C ILE A 472 -13.70 16.20 2.03
N ALA A 473 -12.84 15.93 1.06
CA ALA A 473 -11.42 15.72 1.33
C ALA A 473 -10.49 16.18 0.19
N LEU A 474 -9.35 16.74 0.57
CA LEU A 474 -8.21 17.06 -0.29
C LEU A 474 -7.00 16.26 0.17
N ILE A 475 -6.41 15.48 -0.74
CA ILE A 475 -5.19 14.70 -0.51
C ILE A 475 -4.02 15.42 -1.19
N ASP A 476 -2.95 15.66 -0.43
CA ASP A 476 -1.73 16.34 -0.90
C ASP A 476 -1.99 17.65 -1.68
N PRO A 477 -2.71 18.63 -1.12
CA PRO A 477 -2.99 19.92 -1.79
C PRO A 477 -1.72 20.71 -2.13
N PHE A 478 -0.63 20.49 -1.37
CA PHE A 478 0.67 21.13 -1.55
C PHE A 478 1.79 20.10 -1.42
N ARG A 479 3.02 20.50 -1.77
CA ARG A 479 4.23 19.73 -1.43
C ARG A 479 4.50 19.76 0.07
N LYS A 480 5.39 18.88 0.54
CA LYS A 480 5.75 18.73 1.96
C LYS A 480 6.43 19.98 2.53
N GLU A 481 7.19 20.70 1.71
CA GLU A 481 7.99 21.87 2.11
C GLU A 481 7.14 23.13 2.37
N ASP A 482 5.91 23.18 1.88
CA ASP A 482 5.02 24.34 1.99
C ASP A 482 4.10 24.24 3.22
N ALA A 483 4.69 23.90 4.38
CA ALA A 483 3.97 23.67 5.64
C ALA A 483 3.10 24.87 6.06
N GLU A 484 3.56 26.10 5.82
CA GLU A 484 2.78 27.32 6.10
C GLU A 484 1.43 27.34 5.35
N GLN A 485 1.40 26.75 4.15
CA GLN A 485 0.20 26.70 3.31
C GLN A 485 -0.70 25.52 3.68
N TRP A 486 -0.14 24.42 4.17
CA TRP A 486 -0.93 23.39 4.86
C TRP A 486 -1.67 23.98 6.05
N ASP A 487 -0.98 24.74 6.91
CA ASP A 487 -1.59 25.42 8.07
C ASP A 487 -2.67 26.42 7.65
N SER A 488 -2.40 27.23 6.63
CA SER A 488 -3.35 28.22 6.11
C SER A 488 -4.61 27.58 5.55
N LEU A 489 -4.45 26.51 4.77
CA LEU A 489 -5.58 25.76 4.19
C LEU A 489 -6.37 25.02 5.28
N TYR A 490 -5.66 24.41 6.24
CA TYR A 490 -6.27 23.75 7.39
C TYR A 490 -7.13 24.75 8.18
N ALA A 491 -6.58 25.90 8.53
CA ALA A 491 -7.32 26.95 9.24
C ALA A 491 -8.59 27.41 8.48
N ALA A 492 -8.53 27.45 7.14
CA ALA A 492 -9.65 27.89 6.32
C ALA A 492 -10.74 26.83 6.09
N LEU A 493 -10.38 25.53 6.06
CA LEU A 493 -11.27 24.46 5.58
C LEU A 493 -11.53 23.31 6.56
N ALA A 494 -10.81 23.22 7.67
CA ALA A 494 -10.86 22.06 8.56
C ALA A 494 -12.26 21.71 9.10
N SER A 495 -13.16 22.68 9.21
CA SER A 495 -14.53 22.45 9.68
C SER A 495 -15.46 21.75 8.66
N ARG A 496 -15.02 21.54 7.42
CA ARG A 496 -15.87 21.04 6.33
C ARG A 496 -15.16 20.17 5.29
N CYS A 497 -13.84 20.08 5.32
CA CYS A 497 -13.05 19.30 4.38
C CYS A 497 -11.84 18.69 5.09
N TYR A 498 -11.69 17.37 5.00
CA TYR A 498 -10.53 16.65 5.47
C TYR A 498 -9.31 16.98 4.63
N ILE A 499 -8.29 17.51 5.28
CA ILE A 499 -6.96 17.68 4.69
C ILE A 499 -6.14 16.43 5.02
N ILE A 500 -5.70 15.68 4.01
CA ILE A 500 -5.05 14.38 4.18
C ILE A 500 -3.65 14.44 3.56
N ALA A 501 -2.63 14.02 4.31
CA ALA A 501 -1.27 13.87 3.80
C ALA A 501 -1.07 12.44 3.27
N GLY A 502 -0.80 12.32 1.97
CA GLY A 502 -0.45 11.09 1.28
C GLY A 502 1.05 11.03 1.03
N ALA A 503 1.48 11.42 -0.17
CA ALA A 503 2.90 11.55 -0.54
C ALA A 503 3.64 12.60 0.31
N ALA A 504 2.95 13.60 0.84
CA ALA A 504 3.53 14.56 1.78
C ALA A 504 3.80 13.95 3.18
N SER A 505 3.21 12.79 3.49
CA SER A 505 3.51 12.06 4.72
C SER A 505 4.89 11.41 4.63
N GLY A 506 5.63 11.41 5.74
CA GLY A 506 6.84 10.60 5.85
C GLY A 506 6.53 9.10 5.83
N SER A 507 7.55 8.28 5.54
CA SER A 507 7.44 6.83 5.68
C SER A 507 7.10 6.44 7.12
N VAL A 508 6.47 5.27 7.31
CA VAL A 508 6.10 4.78 8.65
C VAL A 508 7.30 4.76 9.59
N SER A 509 8.46 4.30 9.11
CA SER A 509 9.70 4.28 9.89
C SER A 509 10.11 5.67 10.38
N LYS A 510 10.10 6.69 9.51
CA LYS A 510 10.41 8.07 9.94
C LYS A 510 9.38 8.62 10.92
N LEU A 511 8.08 8.39 10.66
CA LEU A 511 7.03 8.85 11.56
C LEU A 511 7.17 8.27 12.98
N LEU A 512 7.61 7.01 13.09
CA LEU A 512 7.88 6.35 14.36
C LEU A 512 9.18 6.85 15.02
N GLU A 513 10.25 7.05 14.25
CA GLU A 513 11.55 7.53 14.74
C GLU A 513 11.42 8.87 15.47
N TYR A 514 10.74 9.84 14.85
CA TYR A 514 10.57 11.16 15.47
C TYR A 514 9.49 11.19 16.56
N ARG A 515 8.71 10.11 16.71
CA ARG A 515 7.45 10.06 17.51
C ARG A 515 6.55 11.28 17.27
N ASN A 516 6.71 11.94 16.13
CA ASN A 516 6.10 13.23 15.86
C ASN A 516 5.52 13.30 14.46
N ILE A 517 4.23 12.96 14.38
CA ILE A 517 3.39 13.17 13.19
C ILE A 517 3.13 14.67 12.88
N SER A 518 3.54 15.61 13.75
CA SER A 518 3.11 17.02 13.73
C SER A 518 3.78 17.91 12.68
N THR A 519 4.53 17.39 11.71
CA THR A 519 5.25 18.27 10.76
C THR A 519 4.31 19.03 9.84
N LEU A 520 3.09 18.52 9.59
CA LEU A 520 2.06 19.16 8.76
C LEU A 520 0.70 19.12 9.46
N LYS A 521 -0.02 20.25 9.55
CA LYS A 521 -1.41 20.25 10.04
C LYS A 521 -2.33 19.59 9.01
N SER A 522 -2.84 18.43 9.39
CA SER A 522 -3.75 17.61 8.58
C SER A 522 -4.73 16.86 9.50
N HIS A 523 -5.83 16.35 8.94
CA HIS A 523 -6.76 15.50 9.67
C HIS A 523 -6.31 14.05 9.67
N GLY A 524 -5.54 13.63 8.66
CA GLY A 524 -5.20 12.22 8.50
C GLY A 524 -4.03 11.96 7.57
N LEU A 525 -3.52 10.74 7.66
CA LEU A 525 -2.37 10.26 6.90
C LEU A 525 -2.75 9.03 6.08
N ILE A 526 -2.21 8.93 4.87
CA ILE A 526 -2.25 7.69 4.09
C ILE A 526 -1.09 6.78 4.50
N ILE A 527 -1.43 5.62 5.05
CA ILE A 527 -0.51 4.56 5.42
C ILE A 527 -0.45 3.54 4.28
N LYS A 528 0.76 3.30 3.77
CA LYS A 528 1.07 2.28 2.77
C LYS A 528 1.95 1.21 3.43
N HIS A 529 1.60 -0.07 3.28
CA HIS A 529 2.44 -1.17 3.77
C HIS A 529 3.46 -1.56 2.68
N THR A 530 4.65 -0.98 2.79
CA THR A 530 5.76 -1.17 1.83
C THR A 530 7.10 -1.27 2.55
N ASN A 531 8.10 -1.81 1.84
CA ASN A 531 9.50 -1.85 2.28
C ASN A 531 9.67 -2.51 3.66
N GLN A 532 10.36 -1.84 4.58
CA GLN A 532 10.72 -2.36 5.90
C GLN A 532 9.60 -2.33 6.95
N THR A 533 8.41 -1.84 6.60
CA THR A 533 7.31 -1.63 7.55
C THR A 533 6.77 -2.97 8.05
N THR A 534 6.92 -3.25 9.35
CA THR A 534 6.43 -4.49 9.98
C THR A 534 5.00 -4.36 10.52
N MET A 535 4.37 -5.47 10.90
CA MET A 535 3.05 -5.46 11.55
C MET A 535 3.08 -4.70 12.87
N SER A 536 4.15 -4.84 13.65
CA SER A 536 4.37 -4.06 14.88
C SER A 536 4.48 -2.57 14.59
N ASP A 537 5.19 -2.17 13.53
CA ASP A 537 5.27 -0.76 13.13
C ASP A 537 3.90 -0.20 12.73
N LEU A 538 3.05 -1.00 12.06
CA LEU A 538 1.68 -0.62 11.72
C LEU A 538 0.77 -0.47 12.95
N VAL A 539 0.94 -1.33 13.96
CA VAL A 539 0.26 -1.18 15.26
C VAL A 539 0.71 0.11 15.94
N ASP A 540 2.01 0.34 16.05
CA ASP A 540 2.58 1.52 16.72
C ASP A 540 2.16 2.83 16.05
N ILE A 541 2.18 2.90 14.72
CA ILE A 541 1.81 4.13 14.00
C ILE A 541 0.31 4.41 14.10
N THR A 542 -0.53 3.37 14.10
CA THR A 542 -1.98 3.56 14.26
C THR A 542 -2.34 3.98 15.68
N HIS A 543 -1.63 3.49 16.70
CA HIS A 543 -1.73 4.02 18.07
C HIS A 543 -1.30 5.48 18.16
N LEU A 544 -0.20 5.85 17.51
CA LEU A 544 0.29 7.24 17.50
C LEU A 544 -0.69 8.19 16.80
N ILE A 545 -1.28 7.77 15.68
CA ILE A 545 -2.32 8.51 14.95
C ILE A 545 -3.56 8.69 15.83
N ASN A 546 -4.04 7.60 16.45
CA ASN A 546 -5.22 7.63 17.31
C ASN A 546 -5.00 8.50 18.56
N GLY A 547 -3.82 8.41 19.18
CA GLY A 547 -3.45 9.24 20.34
C GLY A 547 -3.42 10.73 20.02
N LYS A 548 -3.13 11.09 18.76
CA LYS A 548 -3.23 12.47 18.25
C LYS A 548 -4.60 12.80 17.64
N LYS A 549 -5.60 11.93 17.76
CA LYS A 549 -6.95 12.06 17.16
C LYS A 549 -6.94 12.29 15.64
N LEU A 550 -5.87 11.87 14.97
CA LEU A 550 -5.74 11.90 13.51
C LEU A 550 -6.45 10.69 12.90
N LEU A 551 -6.73 10.76 11.61
CA LEU A 551 -7.39 9.71 10.85
C LEU A 551 -6.35 8.86 10.10
N ALA A 552 -6.38 7.55 10.31
CA ALA A 552 -5.64 6.61 9.48
C ALA A 552 -6.41 6.29 8.19
N VAL A 553 -5.75 6.43 7.05
CA VAL A 553 -6.23 6.01 5.73
C VAL A 553 -5.32 4.91 5.21
N PHE A 554 -5.80 3.68 5.04
CA PHE A 554 -4.98 2.64 4.41
C PHE A 554 -5.14 2.72 2.89
N GLY A 555 -4.02 2.91 2.18
CA GLY A 555 -4.03 3.19 0.76
C GLY A 555 -3.29 2.16 -0.08
N SER A 556 -3.85 1.85 -1.24
CA SER A 556 -3.14 1.13 -2.29
C SER A 556 -2.01 1.97 -2.88
N THR A 557 -0.99 1.28 -3.38
CA THR A 557 0.09 1.89 -4.17
C THR A 557 -0.30 2.01 -5.64
N ASP A 558 0.56 2.64 -6.44
CA ASP A 558 0.40 2.67 -7.90
C ASP A 558 0.76 1.30 -8.52
N SER A 559 1.74 0.61 -7.91
CA SER A 559 2.26 -0.71 -8.28
C SER A 559 1.73 -1.81 -7.34
N GLU A 560 0.45 -2.15 -7.51
CA GLU A 560 -0.27 -3.09 -6.63
C GLU A 560 -0.08 -4.56 -6.99
N SER A 561 -0.17 -5.42 -5.97
CA SER A 561 -0.18 -6.89 -6.12
C SER A 561 -1.61 -7.44 -5.98
N SER A 562 -1.83 -8.69 -6.38
CA SER A 562 -3.11 -9.38 -6.19
C SER A 562 -3.42 -9.73 -4.73
N ASP A 563 -2.50 -9.49 -3.79
CA ASP A 563 -2.72 -9.72 -2.37
C ASP A 563 -3.78 -8.75 -1.82
N ASP A 564 -4.65 -9.28 -0.97
CA ASP A 564 -5.81 -8.59 -0.42
C ASP A 564 -5.65 -8.21 1.05
N SER A 565 -4.50 -8.49 1.66
CA SER A 565 -4.25 -8.27 3.09
C SER A 565 -4.28 -6.79 3.49
N LEU A 566 -4.19 -5.85 2.54
CA LEU A 566 -4.42 -4.42 2.78
C LEU A 566 -5.77 -4.15 3.45
N VAL A 567 -6.80 -4.93 3.09
CA VAL A 567 -8.14 -4.79 3.65
C VAL A 567 -8.20 -5.34 5.07
N ASP A 568 -7.57 -6.49 5.31
CA ASP A 568 -7.42 -7.04 6.67
C ASP A 568 -6.64 -6.09 7.59
N LEU A 569 -5.60 -5.42 7.07
CA LEU A 569 -4.86 -4.36 7.78
C LEU A 569 -5.78 -3.19 8.13
N ALA A 570 -6.54 -2.68 7.17
CA ALA A 570 -7.45 -1.55 7.40
C ALA A 570 -8.53 -1.86 8.44
N VAL A 571 -9.13 -3.05 8.39
CA VAL A 571 -10.18 -3.46 9.35
C VAL A 571 -9.57 -3.79 10.72
N GLY A 572 -8.53 -4.63 10.75
CA GLY A 572 -7.91 -5.10 12.00
C GLY A 572 -7.24 -3.98 12.79
N LEU A 573 -6.69 -2.97 12.10
CA LEU A 573 -6.07 -1.81 12.74
C LEU A 573 -7.04 -0.63 12.92
N GLY A 574 -8.32 -0.78 12.56
CA GLY A 574 -9.36 0.23 12.79
C GLY A 574 -9.15 1.54 12.01
N ALA A 575 -8.84 1.44 10.72
CA ALA A 575 -8.68 2.59 9.84
C ALA A 575 -10.02 3.32 9.60
N ARG A 576 -9.98 4.65 9.47
CA ARG A 576 -11.20 5.43 9.16
C ARG A 576 -11.60 5.25 7.70
N PHE A 577 -10.63 5.33 6.80
CA PHE A 577 -10.83 5.21 5.36
C PHE A 577 -9.91 4.15 4.76
N ILE A 578 -10.35 3.59 3.64
CA ILE A 578 -9.54 2.71 2.80
C ILE A 578 -9.58 3.18 1.34
N LYS A 579 -8.42 3.46 0.73
CA LYS A 579 -8.28 3.95 -0.65
C LYS A 579 -7.78 2.84 -1.55
N LEU A 580 -8.67 2.28 -2.37
CA LEU A 580 -8.40 1.07 -3.17
C LEU A 580 -8.15 1.33 -4.67
N GLY A 581 -8.30 2.57 -5.13
CA GLY A 581 -8.33 2.89 -6.57
C GLY A 581 -9.70 2.63 -7.18
N GLY A 582 -9.78 2.53 -8.49
CA GLY A 582 -11.01 2.22 -9.22
C GLY A 582 -11.35 0.73 -9.29
N LEU A 583 -12.58 0.45 -9.68
CA LEU A 583 -13.18 -0.90 -9.78
C LEU A 583 -12.80 -1.65 -11.07
N SER A 584 -11.62 -1.38 -11.62
CA SER A 584 -11.03 -2.14 -12.72
C SER A 584 -9.69 -2.72 -12.30
N ARG A 585 -9.20 -3.69 -13.08
CA ARG A 585 -7.92 -4.40 -12.88
C ARG A 585 -7.99 -5.41 -11.72
N GLY A 586 -7.44 -6.61 -11.94
CA GLY A 586 -7.65 -7.76 -11.06
C GLY A 586 -7.08 -7.55 -9.66
N GLU A 587 -5.91 -6.93 -9.57
CA GLU A 587 -5.16 -6.64 -8.34
C GLU A 587 -5.87 -5.65 -7.39
N ARG A 588 -6.78 -4.83 -7.93
CA ARG A 588 -7.64 -3.95 -7.13
C ARG A 588 -8.94 -4.66 -6.78
N MET A 589 -9.52 -5.40 -7.72
CA MET A 589 -10.75 -6.15 -7.49
C MET A 589 -10.63 -7.21 -6.39
N THR A 590 -9.46 -7.82 -6.17
CA THR A 590 -9.24 -8.74 -5.04
C THR A 590 -9.49 -8.06 -3.69
N LYS A 591 -9.04 -6.81 -3.53
CA LYS A 591 -9.25 -6.00 -2.31
C LYS A 591 -10.72 -5.64 -2.13
N TYR A 592 -11.40 -5.21 -3.19
CA TYR A 592 -12.86 -4.99 -3.13
C TYR A 592 -13.62 -6.25 -2.69
N ASN A 593 -13.29 -7.40 -3.26
CA ASN A 593 -13.92 -8.67 -2.89
C ASN A 593 -13.61 -9.06 -1.44
N ARG A 594 -12.39 -8.83 -0.96
CA ARG A 594 -12.02 -9.08 0.43
C ARG A 594 -12.78 -8.17 1.40
N LEU A 595 -13.02 -6.91 1.03
CA LEU A 595 -13.85 -5.98 1.82
C LEU A 595 -15.28 -6.52 2.01
N LEU A 596 -15.88 -7.06 0.94
CA LEU A 596 -17.19 -7.70 1.01
C LEU A 596 -17.17 -8.95 1.88
N ALA A 597 -16.14 -9.79 1.73
CA ALA A 597 -16.02 -11.02 2.51
C ALA A 597 -15.87 -10.73 4.02
N ILE A 598 -15.05 -9.75 4.39
CA ILE A 598 -14.88 -9.38 5.81
C ILE A 598 -16.19 -8.84 6.40
N GLU A 599 -16.93 -8.00 5.67
CA GLU A 599 -18.26 -7.53 6.13
C GLU A 599 -19.20 -8.71 6.41
N GLU A 600 -19.28 -9.68 5.48
CA GLU A 600 -20.10 -10.89 5.68
C GLU A 600 -19.64 -11.72 6.89
N GLU A 601 -18.33 -11.88 7.08
CA GLU A 601 -17.76 -12.59 8.23
C GLU A 601 -18.10 -11.90 9.57
N LEU A 602 -18.00 -10.56 9.63
CA LEU A 602 -18.31 -9.78 10.84
C LEU A 602 -19.81 -9.82 11.17
N ILE A 603 -20.68 -9.76 10.16
CA ILE A 603 -22.14 -9.93 10.32
C ILE A 603 -22.45 -11.29 10.92
N GLN A 604 -21.90 -12.37 10.35
CA GLN A 604 -22.14 -13.74 10.81
C GLN A 604 -21.68 -13.97 12.25
N ARG A 605 -20.59 -13.28 12.66
CA ARG A 605 -20.06 -13.31 14.02
C ARG A 605 -20.82 -12.42 15.01
N GLY A 606 -21.69 -11.52 14.53
CA GLY A 606 -22.44 -10.59 15.38
C GLY A 606 -21.60 -9.48 16.01
N VAL A 607 -20.43 -9.18 15.43
CA VAL A 607 -19.47 -8.17 15.93
C VAL A 607 -19.40 -6.94 15.02
N TRP A 608 -20.34 -6.79 14.08
CA TRP A 608 -20.36 -5.64 13.18
C TRP A 608 -20.86 -4.37 13.88
N GLY A 609 -20.03 -3.32 13.88
CA GLY A 609 -20.37 -1.96 14.30
C GLY A 609 -20.66 -1.04 13.12
N PHE A 610 -21.55 -0.06 13.33
CA PHE A 610 -21.85 0.97 12.34
C PHE A 610 -20.71 1.98 12.23
N SER A 611 -20.40 2.43 11.01
CA SER A 611 -19.51 3.58 10.82
C SER A 611 -20.21 4.84 11.28
N GLU A 612 -19.52 5.64 12.08
CA GLU A 612 -19.95 6.98 12.45
C GLU A 612 -20.07 7.90 11.22
N GLU A 613 -20.88 8.95 11.36
CA GLU A 613 -21.03 10.02 10.37
C GLU A 613 -19.68 10.74 10.12
N HIS A 614 -19.62 11.57 9.08
CA HIS A 614 -18.45 12.40 8.86
C HIS A 614 -18.34 13.43 10.00
N ASN A 615 -17.25 13.39 10.77
CA ASN A 615 -16.97 14.32 11.84
C ASN A 615 -15.73 15.16 11.51
N PHE A 616 -15.96 16.45 11.26
CA PHE A 616 -14.90 17.45 11.05
C PHE A 616 -14.53 18.08 12.40
N SER A 617 -13.88 17.30 13.26
CA SER A 617 -13.44 17.81 14.56
C SER A 617 -12.26 18.78 14.41
N PHE A 618 -12.38 19.97 14.99
CA PHE A 618 -11.33 21.00 14.97
C PHE A 618 -10.19 20.60 15.93
N PHE A 619 -8.95 20.62 15.44
CA PHE A 619 -7.78 20.59 16.31
C PHE A 619 -7.57 21.98 16.91
N GLN A 620 -7.94 22.15 18.17
CA GLN A 620 -7.46 23.26 18.98
C GLN A 620 -6.23 22.75 19.72
N GLU A 621 -5.05 23.31 19.44
CA GLU A 621 -3.93 23.20 20.37
C GLU A 621 -4.40 23.88 21.67
N ASP A 622 -4.74 23.08 22.69
CA ASP A 622 -5.05 23.60 24.01
C ASP A 622 -3.81 24.32 24.55
N ALA A 623 -3.77 25.63 24.35
CA ALA A 623 -2.84 26.54 24.98
C ALA A 623 -3.25 26.76 26.45
N THR A 624 -3.39 25.68 27.24
CA THR A 624 -3.49 25.74 28.71
C THR A 624 -3.20 24.38 29.33
N THR A 625 -1.92 24.06 29.53
CA THR A 625 -1.52 23.23 30.68
C THR A 625 -0.31 23.88 31.33
N THR A 626 -0.60 24.78 32.27
CA THR A 626 0.34 25.24 33.28
C THR A 626 0.88 24.05 34.05
N MET A 627 2.21 23.90 34.01
CA MET A 627 3.10 23.29 35.01
C MET A 627 2.42 22.47 36.13
N ALA A 628 2.57 21.15 36.04
CA ALA A 628 2.70 20.29 37.21
C ALA A 628 3.75 19.22 36.87
N GLU A 629 4.99 19.48 37.29
CA GLU A 629 6.04 18.46 37.37
C GLU A 629 5.63 17.43 38.42
N GLU A 630 5.26 16.23 37.99
CA GLU A 630 5.43 15.03 38.82
C GLU A 630 6.64 14.25 38.29
N THR A 631 7.60 14.10 39.19
CA THR A 631 8.93 13.54 38.98
C THR A 631 8.83 12.02 38.80
N LEU A 632 9.00 11.55 37.56
CA LEU A 632 9.39 10.18 37.26
C LEU A 632 10.84 10.22 36.75
N GLY A 633 11.73 9.51 37.45
CA GLY A 633 13.18 9.57 37.27
C GLY A 633 13.66 9.11 35.88
N PRO A 634 14.91 9.43 35.52
CA PRO A 634 15.44 9.15 34.19
C PRO A 634 15.64 7.63 34.02
N LEU A 635 15.03 7.06 33.00
CA LEU A 635 15.44 5.79 32.43
C LEU A 635 16.42 6.09 31.29
N ASP A 636 17.55 5.39 31.34
CA ASP A 636 18.81 5.73 30.67
C ASP A 636 18.71 5.97 29.16
N SER A 637 19.39 7.05 28.74
CA SER A 637 19.69 7.39 27.35
C SER A 637 20.68 6.39 26.78
N ILE A 638 20.28 5.68 25.71
CA ILE A 638 21.17 4.89 24.88
C ILE A 638 21.61 5.78 23.71
N PHE A 639 22.93 5.99 23.62
CA PHE A 639 23.77 6.57 22.55
C PHE A 639 24.56 7.82 22.97
N PRO A 640 25.90 7.73 23.07
CA PRO A 640 26.77 8.89 23.29
C PRO A 640 27.00 9.64 21.96
N THR A 641 26.61 10.91 21.92
CA THR A 641 27.04 11.85 20.87
C THR A 641 28.26 12.62 21.40
N GLU A 642 29.46 12.25 20.98
CA GLU A 642 30.64 13.10 21.20
C GLU A 642 30.60 14.25 20.19
N VAL A 643 30.36 15.45 20.71
CA VAL A 643 30.58 16.72 20.03
C VAL A 643 32.02 17.14 20.34
N ILE A 644 32.90 17.12 19.35
CA ILE A 644 34.22 17.75 19.43
C ILE A 644 34.13 19.10 18.74
N GLU A 645 33.96 20.16 19.55
CA GLU A 645 34.37 21.52 19.18
C GLU A 645 35.90 21.61 19.33
N GLU A 646 36.61 21.98 18.27
CA GLU A 646 37.96 22.56 18.42
C GLU A 646 38.03 23.94 17.76
N SER A 647 38.35 24.92 18.62
CA SER A 647 38.66 26.30 18.31
C SER A 647 40.15 26.53 18.57
N ALA A 648 40.90 27.02 17.57
CA ALA A 648 42.05 27.93 17.72
C ALA A 648 42.55 28.36 16.32
N LYS A 649 42.46 29.64 15.93
CA LYS A 649 43.53 30.66 16.11
C LYS A 649 44.93 30.14 15.73
N THR A 650 45.39 30.38 14.50
CA THR A 650 46.37 31.43 14.14
C THR A 650 46.38 31.64 12.63
#